data_AF-A0A7S1BCQ1-F1
#
_entry.id   AF-A0A7S1BCQ1-F1
#
_cell.length_a   1.000
_cell.length_b   1.000
_cell.length_c   1.000
_cell.angle_alpha   90.00
_cell.angle_beta   90.00
_cell.angle_gamma   90.00
#
_symmetry.space_group_name_H-M   'P 1'
#
loop_
_entity.id
_entity.type
_entity.pdbx_description
1 polymer ?
#
loop_
_entity_poly.entity_id
_entity_poly.type
_entity_poly.pdbx_seq_one_letter_code
_entity_poly.pdbx_strand_id
1 'polypeptide(L)'
;MFVIPLKVQINSYHDRVGESSADDGFLTALRTHIHESKPRWNGACSGIQVPPSSTMTTAEGADIASKRLLSDLKRLNMLRRYCLLPSEQTHSPGGGNQHYALLISGELHPSVPKRTGFASCFTTANNRENCEGYSDPLWGYKMMKEYHASLTEAEKRGFPVTDEGRFSETGMDGGGKQIGLEVSWKSAFDTSRTVRRSNIRYERACVLFNIAALESYIGAKSDRSTVAGTDEAIKRFQNAAGIFKHLTLLEVDPSNMKPDPENNYKPDIDLNKDCLTMLEYLMLAQAQACMFEKVCKHQPVAANATTSRLKVWWHCLSKIAMGASVLYEKAFSHSNSEFFALYIDSRWSYSMKAWLAAFKAISQYWQSFIDEERAKAAKGAGYGNCLGRLQLSMDFMNNDVLPNSRKAGMDVATFEDYIRNISERLLEVEYDNSTCIREKTVEPYALNKIPHTTITIPRDFDQHFFAESLSKRLFVGMLSIRAMEKYTEFSILSSNLYEKVRKEIDKIESRIIKACHSKNIENNLEIFNETGGISVSLWGKVTATRKQKEVREVLDTYVQFQVTSADVKIKIGDLDNHFRNVINEHETYRNNNSATHLTNAKEKGEALSVELSNTKGKLDEASKIDAMINSNIKYQDLQEKSRTIMMDKSELDLKFPSMTQEESERCNFKKMLRLFDCIEYFSNTLGKQIRKDFEMLRDQADLINKLAEIDKLTLGSSDTNYDAHIKRALENIEKNIIDKVNWANNTLDRIIPEYLVLYQDYNEVFSASKSVKESQSNVKYLKSTICDISKQAKDFSRNIRFYKQFTKEIEEIKAKVEIFEIELLQEREDHRERSSSPTQNDVFSVDDQLLAQLSFMGFDMEKSKEALTEQNNNLEAALEYLMTCS
;
A
#
# COMPACT_ATOMS: atom_id res chain seq x y z
N MET A 1 -40.40 58.66 -13.62
CA MET A 1 -40.37 57.84 -14.86
C MET A 1 -38.96 57.34 -15.10
N PHE A 2 -38.62 56.34 -14.29
CA PHE A 2 -37.47 56.38 -13.39
C PHE A 2 -37.26 54.95 -12.85
N VAL A 3 -35.99 54.56 -12.76
CA VAL A 3 -35.29 54.05 -11.55
C VAL A 3 -35.70 52.68 -10.94
N ILE A 4 -34.69 51.78 -10.83
CA ILE A 4 -34.20 50.87 -9.73
C ILE A 4 -34.93 50.98 -8.34
N PRO A 5 -34.77 50.17 -7.23
CA PRO A 5 -33.99 48.95 -6.88
C PRO A 5 -34.60 47.91 -5.84
N LEU A 6 -33.78 46.89 -5.45
CA LEU A 6 -33.51 46.30 -4.08
C LEU A 6 -34.40 45.23 -3.35
N LYS A 7 -33.75 44.07 -3.04
CA LYS A 7 -33.52 43.36 -1.72
C LYS A 7 -34.61 42.55 -0.94
N VAL A 8 -34.14 41.41 -0.36
CA VAL A 8 -34.50 40.72 0.93
C VAL A 8 -35.32 39.38 0.93
N GLN A 9 -34.61 38.27 1.22
CA GLN A 9 -34.76 37.21 2.27
C GLN A 9 -36.09 36.45 2.62
N ILE A 10 -35.89 35.13 2.86
CA ILE A 10 -36.50 34.20 3.89
C ILE A 10 -37.77 33.36 3.55
N ASN A 11 -37.51 32.04 3.45
CA ASN A 11 -38.20 30.82 3.95
C ASN A 11 -39.70 30.50 3.75
N SER A 12 -39.89 29.16 3.76
CA SER A 12 -41.04 28.35 4.23
C SER A 12 -42.15 28.08 3.21
N TYR A 13 -42.90 26.98 3.24
CA TYR A 13 -42.81 25.56 3.62
C TYR A 13 -44.16 24.97 3.12
N HIS A 14 -44.22 23.65 2.90
CA HIS A 14 -45.46 22.83 2.76
C HIS A 14 -46.36 23.09 1.52
N ASP A 15 -47.11 22.15 0.94
CA ASP A 15 -47.34 20.72 1.15
C ASP A 15 -48.10 20.16 -0.09
N ARG A 16 -47.80 18.90 -0.44
CA ARG A 16 -48.70 17.77 -0.82
C ARG A 16 -49.63 17.77 -2.06
N VAL A 17 -49.74 16.53 -2.56
CA VAL A 17 -50.80 15.86 -3.37
C VAL A 17 -50.76 16.19 -4.88
N GLY A 18 -50.80 15.26 -5.84
CA GLY A 18 -50.90 13.81 -5.84
C GLY A 18 -51.06 13.29 -7.28
N GLU A 19 -50.60 12.05 -7.48
CA GLU A 19 -51.13 10.99 -8.35
C GLU A 19 -51.15 11.06 -9.89
N SER A 20 -50.49 10.02 -10.44
CA SER A 20 -50.80 9.23 -11.65
C SER A 20 -50.49 9.86 -13.02
N SER A 21 -50.09 9.15 -14.06
CA SER A 21 -49.53 7.81 -14.31
C SER A 21 -49.25 7.75 -15.82
N ALA A 22 -48.31 6.89 -16.24
CA ALA A 22 -48.04 6.46 -17.62
C ALA A 22 -47.18 7.41 -18.50
N ASP A 23 -45.87 7.12 -18.56
CA ASP A 23 -45.26 6.59 -19.79
C ASP A 23 -43.80 6.18 -19.50
N ASP A 24 -43.66 4.90 -19.13
CA ASP A 24 -42.39 4.19 -18.96
C ASP A 24 -42.35 3.10 -20.04
N GLY A 25 -41.97 3.49 -21.26
CA GLY A 25 -41.92 2.58 -22.42
C GLY A 25 -40.57 2.51 -23.13
N PHE A 26 -39.63 3.41 -22.82
CA PHE A 26 -38.40 3.55 -23.60
C PHE A 26 -37.11 3.26 -22.82
N LEU A 27 -37.15 3.24 -21.49
CA LEU A 27 -35.98 2.95 -20.64
C LEU A 27 -35.85 1.47 -20.24
N THR A 28 -36.88 0.67 -20.49
CA THR A 28 -36.91 -0.76 -20.11
C THR A 28 -36.29 -1.68 -21.18
N ALA A 29 -36.09 -1.20 -22.41
CA ALA A 29 -35.46 -1.98 -23.49
C ALA A 29 -33.91 -1.92 -23.48
N LEU A 30 -33.31 -0.99 -22.72
CA LEU A 30 -31.85 -0.83 -22.61
C LEU A 30 -31.23 -1.58 -21.41
N ARG A 31 -32.04 -2.18 -20.54
CA ARG A 31 -31.57 -2.97 -19.38
C ARG A 31 -31.56 -4.49 -19.58
N THR A 32 -32.03 -4.98 -20.73
CA THR A 32 -32.20 -6.43 -20.98
C THR A 32 -31.24 -7.02 -22.03
N HIS A 33 -30.18 -6.30 -22.42
CA HIS A 33 -29.18 -6.79 -23.40
C HIS A 33 -27.71 -6.68 -22.95
N ILE A 34 -27.46 -6.58 -21.64
CA ILE A 34 -26.10 -6.76 -21.06
C ILE A 34 -26.19 -7.77 -19.92
N HIS A 35 -26.73 -8.95 -20.23
CA HIS A 35 -26.64 -10.13 -19.39
C HIS A 35 -26.61 -11.37 -20.29
N GLU A 36 -25.44 -11.70 -20.84
CA GLU A 36 -25.07 -13.06 -21.27
C GLU A 36 -23.62 -13.09 -21.77
N SER A 37 -22.68 -13.31 -20.85
CA SER A 37 -21.42 -14.05 -21.03
C SER A 37 -20.51 -13.82 -19.80
N LYS A 38 -20.84 -14.49 -18.70
CA LYS A 38 -19.95 -14.68 -17.54
C LYS A 38 -19.22 -16.01 -17.71
N PRO A 39 -17.89 -16.11 -17.56
CA PRO A 39 -17.29 -17.35 -17.09
C PRO A 39 -17.55 -17.48 -15.58
N ARG A 40 -18.04 -18.66 -15.18
CA ARG A 40 -18.33 -19.03 -13.79
C ARG A 40 -17.04 -19.08 -12.96
N TRP A 41 -16.96 -18.22 -11.94
CA TRP A 41 -16.21 -18.50 -10.72
C TRP A 41 -17.22 -18.47 -9.56
N ASN A 42 -17.71 -19.65 -9.18
CA ASN A 42 -18.48 -19.84 -7.96
C ASN A 42 -17.50 -19.99 -6.79
N GLY A 43 -17.67 -19.21 -5.73
CA GLY A 43 -16.94 -19.39 -4.48
C GLY A 43 -16.81 -18.14 -3.61
N ALA A 44 -17.93 -17.71 -3.02
CA ALA A 44 -18.05 -16.89 -1.80
C ALA A 44 -17.20 -15.59 -1.67
N CYS A 45 -17.75 -14.48 -2.16
CA CYS A 45 -17.56 -13.14 -1.59
C CYS A 45 -18.80 -12.30 -1.88
N SER A 46 -19.94 -12.68 -1.29
CA SER A 46 -21.16 -11.88 -1.29
C SER A 46 -21.07 -10.78 -0.23
N GLY A 47 -21.23 -9.54 -0.70
CA GLY A 47 -21.50 -8.28 0.00
C GLY A 47 -21.48 -8.25 1.52
N ILE A 48 -20.50 -7.52 2.06
CA ILE A 48 -20.67 -6.81 3.34
C ILE A 48 -21.20 -5.42 2.98
N GLN A 49 -22.50 -5.21 3.16
CA GLN A 49 -23.07 -3.87 3.20
C GLN A 49 -22.46 -3.13 4.40
N VAL A 50 -21.85 -1.98 4.15
CA VAL A 50 -21.32 -1.09 5.20
C VAL A 50 -22.52 -0.48 5.94
N PRO A 51 -22.70 -0.69 7.25
CA PRO A 51 -23.72 0.01 8.02
C PRO A 51 -23.31 1.48 8.23
N PRO A 52 -24.27 2.41 8.40
CA PRO A 52 -23.98 3.81 8.65
C PRO A 52 -23.10 3.99 9.89
N SER A 53 -22.22 5.00 9.83
CA SER A 53 -21.02 5.25 10.65
C SER A 53 -21.20 5.46 12.16
N SER A 54 -22.35 5.13 12.74
CA SER A 54 -22.65 5.37 14.16
C SER A 54 -22.64 4.11 15.05
N THR A 55 -22.37 2.91 14.52
CA THR A 55 -22.51 1.66 15.28
C THR A 55 -21.32 0.70 15.23
N MET A 56 -20.28 0.95 14.44
CA MET A 56 -19.15 0.02 14.37
C MET A 56 -18.21 0.19 15.57
N THR A 57 -17.91 -0.92 16.24
CA THR A 57 -16.85 -0.95 17.26
C THR A 57 -15.47 -0.83 16.59
N THR A 58 -14.49 -0.25 17.29
CA THR A 58 -13.12 -0.05 16.76
C THR A 58 -12.45 -1.36 16.30
N ALA A 59 -12.84 -2.49 16.88
CA ALA A 59 -12.35 -3.82 16.51
C ALA A 59 -12.91 -4.32 15.16
N GLU A 60 -14.20 -4.14 14.90
CA GLU A 60 -14.82 -4.54 13.63
C GLU A 60 -14.32 -3.70 12.45
N GLY A 61 -14.07 -2.39 12.68
CA GLY A 61 -13.45 -1.52 11.68
C GLY A 61 -12.02 -1.94 11.33
N ALA A 62 -11.24 -2.38 12.32
CA ALA A 62 -9.88 -2.87 12.13
C ALA A 62 -9.83 -4.20 11.33
N ASP A 63 -10.77 -5.12 11.60
CA ASP A 63 -10.86 -6.40 10.88
C ASP A 63 -11.20 -6.21 9.39
N ILE A 64 -12.14 -5.31 9.07
CA ILE A 64 -12.49 -4.97 7.68
C ILE A 64 -11.30 -4.33 6.95
N ALA A 65 -10.59 -3.39 7.61
CA ALA A 65 -9.42 -2.75 7.03
C ALA A 65 -8.29 -3.76 6.76
N SER A 66 -8.05 -4.70 7.68
CA SER A 66 -7.07 -5.77 7.54
C SER A 66 -7.40 -6.71 6.36
N LYS A 67 -8.66 -7.15 6.23
CA LYS A 67 -9.13 -7.98 5.11
C LYS A 67 -8.98 -7.28 3.76
N ARG A 68 -9.27 -5.97 3.72
CA ARG A 68 -9.09 -5.15 2.50
C ARG A 68 -7.62 -5.02 2.13
N LEU A 69 -6.75 -4.72 3.08
CA LEU A 69 -5.30 -4.63 2.85
C LEU A 69 -4.75 -5.97 2.33
N LEU A 70 -5.17 -7.10 2.91
CA LEU A 70 -4.77 -8.42 2.45
C LEU A 70 -5.24 -8.70 1.01
N SER A 71 -6.46 -8.27 0.66
CA SER A 71 -6.96 -8.35 -0.73
C SER A 71 -6.13 -7.53 -1.70
N ASP A 72 -5.77 -6.29 -1.33
CA ASP A 72 -4.96 -5.41 -2.15
C ASP A 72 -3.54 -5.97 -2.34
N LEU A 73 -2.93 -6.53 -1.29
CA LEU A 73 -1.64 -7.22 -1.35
C LEU A 73 -1.69 -8.46 -2.25
N LYS A 74 -2.76 -9.27 -2.18
CA LYS A 74 -2.96 -10.41 -3.08
C LYS A 74 -3.04 -9.97 -4.54
N ARG A 75 -3.75 -8.88 -4.82
CA ARG A 75 -3.84 -8.31 -6.17
C ARG A 75 -2.51 -7.74 -6.64
N LEU A 76 -1.75 -7.08 -5.77
CA LEU A 76 -0.40 -6.61 -6.08
C LEU A 76 0.54 -7.77 -6.43
N ASN A 77 0.49 -8.87 -5.68
CA ASN A 77 1.28 -10.07 -5.96
C ASN A 77 0.85 -10.76 -7.28
N MET A 78 -0.45 -10.78 -7.57
CA MET A 78 -0.95 -11.24 -8.87
C MET A 78 -0.37 -10.41 -10.03
N LEU A 79 -0.39 -9.08 -9.92
CA LEU A 79 0.18 -8.17 -10.91
C LEU A 79 1.70 -8.38 -11.08
N ARG A 80 2.42 -8.60 -9.98
CA ARG A 80 3.86 -8.91 -9.98
C ARG A 80 4.17 -10.17 -10.79
N ARG A 81 3.37 -11.23 -10.66
CA ARG A 81 3.58 -12.49 -11.41
C ARG A 81 3.54 -12.30 -12.93
N TYR A 82 2.79 -11.32 -13.44
CA TYR A 82 2.77 -11.01 -14.87
C TYR A 82 4.01 -10.22 -15.33
N CYS A 83 4.74 -9.61 -14.40
CA CYS A 83 5.96 -8.87 -14.68
C CYS A 83 7.21 -9.75 -14.64
N LEU A 84 7.12 -10.94 -14.03
CA LEU A 84 8.19 -11.93 -13.98
C LEU A 84 8.12 -12.81 -15.23
N LEU A 85 9.20 -12.84 -16.02
CA LEU A 85 9.34 -13.79 -17.11
C LEU A 85 9.37 -15.22 -16.53
N PRO A 86 8.65 -16.20 -17.11
CA PRO A 86 8.79 -17.58 -16.69
C PRO A 86 10.23 -18.05 -16.89
N SER A 87 10.86 -18.54 -15.83
CA SER A 87 12.10 -19.33 -15.95
C SER A 87 11.73 -20.64 -16.64
N GLU A 88 11.96 -20.76 -17.95
CA GLU A 88 11.79 -22.04 -18.64
C GLU A 88 12.84 -23.05 -18.11
N GLN A 89 12.35 -24.03 -17.36
CA GLN A 89 12.95 -25.36 -17.28
C GLN A 89 12.79 -26.01 -18.66
N THR A 90 13.71 -25.77 -19.58
CA THR A 90 13.87 -26.62 -20.77
C THR A 90 15.33 -27.05 -20.86
N HIS A 91 15.60 -28.25 -20.36
CA HIS A 91 16.80 -28.98 -20.73
C HIS A 91 16.73 -29.31 -22.23
N SER A 92 17.45 -28.56 -23.05
CA SER A 92 17.83 -28.98 -24.39
C SER A 92 19.33 -28.72 -24.57
N PRO A 93 20.17 -29.75 -24.70
CA PRO A 93 21.61 -29.57 -24.90
C PRO A 93 21.88 -29.23 -26.38
N GLY A 94 22.49 -28.09 -26.63
CA GLY A 94 22.99 -27.69 -27.95
C GLY A 94 22.21 -26.57 -28.62
N GLY A 95 22.57 -25.32 -28.31
CA GLY A 95 22.06 -24.14 -28.98
C GLY A 95 22.70 -22.87 -28.42
N GLY A 96 23.87 -22.50 -28.92
CA GLY A 96 24.57 -21.29 -28.49
C GLY A 96 23.88 -19.98 -28.94
N ASN A 97 23.75 -19.04 -28.01
CA ASN A 97 23.68 -17.58 -28.20
C ASN A 97 22.76 -16.99 -29.31
N GLN A 98 21.46 -17.33 -29.29
CA GLN A 98 20.44 -16.67 -30.15
C GLN A 98 19.45 -15.74 -29.40
N HIS A 99 19.89 -14.95 -28.41
CA HIS A 99 18.94 -14.16 -27.58
C HIS A 99 18.77 -12.65 -27.87
N TYR A 100 19.42 -12.04 -28.88
CA TYR A 100 19.49 -10.56 -28.97
C TYR A 100 19.23 -9.95 -30.37
N ALA A 101 18.09 -10.25 -31.02
CA ALA A 101 17.80 -9.75 -32.38
C ALA A 101 16.70 -8.67 -32.50
N LEU A 102 16.02 -8.27 -31.41
CA LEU A 102 14.78 -7.47 -31.52
C LEU A 102 14.92 -5.96 -31.28
N LEU A 103 16.00 -5.49 -30.65
CA LEU A 103 16.23 -4.06 -30.42
C LEU A 103 16.94 -3.36 -31.59
N ILE A 104 17.41 -4.14 -32.58
CA ILE A 104 18.36 -3.68 -33.61
C ILE A 104 17.83 -3.85 -35.04
N SER A 105 16.93 -4.79 -35.32
CA SER A 105 16.44 -5.06 -36.67
C SER A 105 15.27 -4.15 -37.04
N GLY A 106 15.60 -2.87 -37.27
CA GLY A 106 14.71 -1.90 -37.89
C GLY A 106 14.53 -2.11 -39.41
N GLU A 107 14.42 -3.34 -39.95
CA GLU A 107 14.23 -3.54 -41.40
C GLU A 107 13.24 -4.65 -41.82
N LEU A 108 12.42 -4.24 -42.82
CA LEU A 108 11.78 -4.89 -43.97
C LEU A 108 11.58 -6.44 -44.01
N HIS A 109 10.30 -6.86 -43.92
CA HIS A 109 9.75 -8.16 -44.38
C HIS A 109 10.14 -9.43 -43.55
N PRO A 110 9.41 -10.58 -43.65
CA PRO A 110 8.80 -11.31 -42.53
C PRO A 110 9.48 -12.68 -42.34
N SER A 111 10.81 -12.73 -42.35
CA SER A 111 11.53 -14.00 -42.35
C SER A 111 12.86 -13.94 -41.60
N VAL A 112 12.80 -13.65 -40.29
CA VAL A 112 13.88 -13.96 -39.34
C VAL A 112 13.41 -15.12 -38.44
N PRO A 113 14.24 -16.14 -38.13
CA PRO A 113 13.79 -17.35 -37.45
C PRO A 113 13.16 -17.07 -36.10
N LYS A 114 12.02 -17.72 -35.87
CA LYS A 114 11.26 -17.72 -34.63
C LYS A 114 12.12 -18.33 -33.51
N ARG A 115 12.55 -17.50 -32.55
CA ARG A 115 12.73 -17.77 -31.09
C ARG A 115 13.94 -17.02 -30.55
N THR A 116 13.68 -15.84 -29.99
CA THR A 116 14.58 -15.15 -29.05
C THR A 116 13.78 -14.95 -27.75
N GLY A 117 14.40 -15.20 -26.59
CA GLY A 117 13.71 -15.44 -25.29
C GLY A 117 12.71 -14.38 -24.79
N PHE A 118 12.82 -13.11 -25.19
CA PHE A 118 11.80 -12.10 -24.86
C PHE A 118 10.51 -12.32 -25.67
N ALA A 119 10.64 -12.79 -26.92
CA ALA A 119 9.53 -13.11 -27.80
C ALA A 119 8.91 -14.50 -27.53
N SER A 120 9.67 -15.49 -27.04
CA SER A 120 9.08 -16.77 -26.62
C SER A 120 8.17 -16.56 -25.40
N CYS A 121 8.64 -15.89 -24.34
CA CYS A 121 7.81 -15.66 -23.14
C CYS A 121 6.53 -14.85 -23.42
N PHE A 122 6.58 -13.87 -24.33
CA PHE A 122 5.39 -13.06 -24.69
C PHE A 122 4.44 -13.82 -25.63
N THR A 123 4.97 -14.66 -26.53
CA THR A 123 4.12 -15.57 -27.32
C THR A 123 3.53 -16.68 -26.47
N THR A 124 4.24 -17.23 -25.49
CA THR A 124 3.68 -18.26 -24.56
C THR A 124 2.63 -17.67 -23.62
N ALA A 125 2.75 -16.40 -23.20
CA ALA A 125 1.72 -15.71 -22.42
C ALA A 125 0.45 -15.40 -23.24
N ASN A 126 0.60 -15.01 -24.52
CA ASN A 126 -0.51 -14.79 -25.44
C ASN A 126 -1.07 -16.07 -26.08
N ASN A 127 -0.31 -17.18 -26.11
CA ASN A 127 -0.70 -18.48 -26.65
C ASN A 127 -1.15 -19.47 -25.56
N ARG A 128 -1.53 -19.03 -24.36
CA ARG A 128 -2.28 -19.90 -23.46
C ARG A 128 -3.67 -20.12 -24.06
N GLU A 129 -3.78 -21.15 -24.89
CA GLU A 129 -4.99 -21.64 -25.57
C GLU A 129 -6.14 -22.04 -24.63
N ASN A 130 -6.01 -21.84 -23.31
CA ASN A 130 -7.03 -22.12 -22.31
C ASN A 130 -7.58 -20.86 -21.59
N CYS A 131 -7.43 -19.67 -22.17
CA CYS A 131 -8.08 -18.45 -21.68
C CYS A 131 -9.13 -17.97 -22.68
N GLU A 132 -10.27 -18.66 -22.74
CA GLU A 132 -11.45 -18.21 -23.46
C GLU A 132 -11.84 -16.78 -22.98
N GLY A 133 -11.54 -15.75 -23.79
CA GLY A 133 -12.06 -14.39 -23.59
C GLY A 133 -11.09 -13.20 -23.65
N TYR A 134 -9.78 -13.36 -23.86
CA TYR A 134 -8.87 -12.21 -23.96
C TYR A 134 -8.31 -12.00 -25.38
N SER A 135 -8.89 -11.05 -26.11
CA SER A 135 -8.54 -10.70 -27.50
C SER A 135 -7.58 -9.50 -27.63
N ASP A 136 -6.93 -9.06 -26.55
CA ASP A 136 -6.09 -7.85 -26.55
C ASP A 136 -4.59 -8.18 -26.62
N PRO A 137 -3.90 -7.96 -27.75
CA PRO A 137 -2.47 -8.25 -27.91
C PRO A 137 -1.55 -7.39 -27.02
N LEU A 138 -2.08 -6.32 -26.40
CA LEU A 138 -1.35 -5.42 -25.49
C LEU A 138 -1.64 -5.68 -24.00
N TRP A 139 -2.32 -6.78 -23.67
CA TRP A 139 -2.76 -7.06 -22.30
C TRP A 139 -1.60 -7.08 -21.29
N GLY A 140 -0.49 -7.77 -21.59
CA GLY A 140 0.70 -7.80 -20.72
C GLY A 140 1.32 -6.41 -20.49
N TYR A 141 1.36 -5.57 -21.52
CA TYR A 141 1.82 -4.18 -21.42
C TYR A 141 0.91 -3.34 -20.50
N LYS A 142 -0.42 -3.52 -20.58
CA LYS A 142 -1.37 -2.85 -19.67
C LYS A 142 -1.20 -3.31 -18.23
N MET A 143 -0.99 -4.60 -17.98
CA MET A 143 -0.77 -5.14 -16.64
C MET A 143 0.51 -4.61 -16.00
N MET A 144 1.61 -4.49 -16.73
CA MET A 144 2.85 -3.88 -16.20
C MET A 144 2.64 -2.41 -15.81
N LYS A 145 1.85 -1.66 -16.58
CA LYS A 145 1.49 -0.27 -16.24
C LYS A 145 0.60 -0.19 -15.00
N GLU A 146 -0.36 -1.10 -14.86
CA GLU A 146 -1.16 -1.24 -13.62
C GLU A 146 -0.29 -1.59 -12.42
N TYR A 147 0.67 -2.49 -12.58
CA TYR A 147 1.60 -2.86 -11.52
C TYR A 147 2.47 -1.68 -11.09
N HIS A 148 3.07 -0.98 -12.04
CA HIS A 148 3.87 0.23 -11.78
C HIS A 148 3.07 1.31 -11.03
N ALA A 149 1.84 1.58 -11.47
CA ALA A 149 0.96 2.54 -10.80
C ALA A 149 0.65 2.11 -9.36
N SER A 150 0.42 0.81 -9.14
CA SER A 150 0.19 0.23 -7.82
C SER A 150 1.41 0.35 -6.89
N LEU A 151 2.62 0.13 -7.42
CA LEU A 151 3.87 0.32 -6.67
C LEU A 151 4.09 1.78 -6.28
N THR A 152 3.72 2.72 -7.15
CA THR A 152 3.77 4.16 -6.86
C THR A 152 2.81 4.55 -5.75
N GLU A 153 1.62 3.93 -5.71
CA GLU A 153 0.68 4.12 -4.60
C GLU A 153 1.21 3.50 -3.30
N ALA A 154 1.77 2.30 -3.36
CA ALA A 154 2.38 1.64 -2.21
C ALA A 154 3.53 2.47 -1.60
N GLU A 155 4.43 3.04 -2.42
CA GLU A 155 5.49 3.93 -1.92
C GLU A 155 4.92 5.09 -1.09
N LYS A 156 3.88 5.78 -1.61
CA LYS A 156 3.26 6.92 -0.91
C LYS A 156 2.64 6.55 0.43
N ARG A 157 2.36 5.26 0.64
CA ARG A 157 1.67 4.72 1.81
C ARG A 157 2.59 4.04 2.82
N GLY A 158 3.91 4.16 2.67
CA GLY A 158 4.86 3.67 3.68
C GLY A 158 5.52 2.34 3.37
N PHE A 159 5.37 1.81 2.17
CA PHE A 159 6.13 0.62 1.80
C PHE A 159 7.65 0.94 1.75
N PRO A 160 8.52 -0.01 2.12
CA PRO A 160 9.96 0.23 2.25
C PRO A 160 10.59 0.82 0.98
N VAL A 161 11.23 1.97 1.13
CA VAL A 161 12.02 2.64 0.07
C VAL A 161 13.53 2.47 0.26
N THR A 162 13.94 1.77 1.32
CA THR A 162 15.32 1.43 1.63
C THR A 162 15.42 -0.05 1.99
N ASP A 163 16.57 -0.66 1.67
CA ASP A 163 16.83 -2.09 1.91
C ASP A 163 16.84 -2.48 3.40
N GLU A 164 16.92 -1.51 4.31
CA GLU A 164 16.92 -1.77 5.75
C GLU A 164 15.52 -2.11 6.31
N GLY A 165 14.45 -1.88 5.54
CA GLY A 165 13.08 -2.17 5.98
C GLY A 165 12.64 -1.42 7.24
N ARG A 166 13.38 -0.39 7.67
CA ARG A 166 13.05 0.39 8.87
C ARG A 166 12.04 1.49 8.54
N PHE A 167 10.87 1.40 9.16
CA PHE A 167 10.13 2.62 9.49
C PHE A 167 10.97 3.43 10.48
N SER A 168 11.21 4.71 10.20
CA SER A 168 11.61 5.65 11.25
C SER A 168 10.37 5.99 12.07
N GLU A 169 9.86 5.03 12.84
CA GLU A 169 8.94 5.34 13.93
C GLU A 169 9.77 6.03 15.01
N THR A 170 9.84 7.36 14.93
CA THR A 170 10.57 8.24 15.85
C THR A 170 12.09 8.08 15.81
N GLY A 171 12.84 9.19 15.85
CA GLY A 171 14.30 9.19 15.89
C GLY A 171 14.88 8.71 17.23
N MET A 172 14.47 7.53 17.73
CA MET A 172 15.09 6.86 18.88
C MET A 172 15.25 5.35 18.61
N ASP A 173 16.41 4.85 19.02
CA ASP A 173 17.02 3.55 18.73
C ASP A 173 16.10 2.30 18.72
N GLY A 174 16.36 1.41 17.75
CA GLY A 174 16.80 0.06 18.12
C GLY A 174 15.84 -1.15 18.02
N GLY A 175 14.69 -1.09 17.31
CA GLY A 175 13.78 -2.26 17.32
C GLY A 175 12.75 -2.41 16.18
N GLY A 176 12.93 -1.80 15.01
CA GLY A 176 11.97 -1.92 13.91
C GLY A 176 11.93 -3.33 13.29
N LYS A 177 10.75 -3.96 13.26
CA LYS A 177 10.52 -5.25 12.58
C LYS A 177 10.63 -5.05 11.07
N GLN A 178 11.56 -5.76 10.42
CA GLN A 178 11.79 -5.68 8.97
C GLN A 178 10.51 -6.08 8.22
N ILE A 179 9.98 -5.19 7.37
CA ILE A 179 8.88 -5.52 6.47
C ILE A 179 9.43 -6.53 5.45
N GLY A 180 8.84 -7.72 5.39
CA GLY A 180 9.22 -8.81 4.48
C GLY A 180 8.89 -8.52 3.01
N LEU A 181 9.41 -7.43 2.47
CA LEU A 181 9.42 -7.13 1.04
C LEU A 181 10.82 -7.45 0.53
N GLU A 182 11.06 -8.66 0.04
CA GLU A 182 12.28 -8.99 -0.73
C GLU A 182 11.86 -9.21 -2.19
N VAL A 183 12.52 -8.50 -3.10
CA VAL A 183 12.33 -8.63 -4.54
C VAL A 183 13.61 -9.09 -5.20
N SER A 184 13.49 -9.93 -6.22
CA SER A 184 14.63 -10.49 -6.94
C SER A 184 14.48 -10.25 -8.43
N TRP A 185 15.52 -9.70 -9.06
CA TRP A 185 15.59 -9.43 -10.50
C TRP A 185 16.92 -9.92 -11.08
N LYS A 186 16.93 -10.17 -12.38
CA LYS A 186 18.15 -10.46 -13.15
C LYS A 186 18.40 -9.28 -14.09
N SER A 187 19.67 -8.95 -14.31
CA SER A 187 20.04 -7.92 -15.27
C SER A 187 19.65 -8.35 -16.69
N ALA A 188 19.19 -7.39 -17.50
CA ALA A 188 18.85 -7.58 -18.90
C ALA A 188 20.08 -7.92 -19.78
N PHE A 189 21.28 -7.53 -19.35
CA PHE A 189 22.53 -7.73 -20.10
C PHE A 189 23.49 -8.72 -19.43
N ASP A 190 23.41 -8.89 -18.10
CA ASP A 190 24.14 -9.93 -17.36
C ASP A 190 23.17 -10.89 -16.65
N THR A 191 22.72 -11.91 -17.36
CA THR A 191 21.76 -12.89 -16.82
C THR A 191 22.39 -13.88 -15.84
N SER A 192 23.71 -13.83 -15.63
CA SER A 192 24.42 -14.73 -14.72
C SER A 192 24.17 -14.41 -13.25
N ARG A 193 23.70 -13.19 -12.96
CA ARG A 193 23.52 -12.68 -11.59
C ARG A 193 22.04 -12.42 -11.30
N THR A 194 21.63 -12.76 -10.08
CA THR A 194 20.33 -12.36 -9.53
C THR A 194 20.61 -11.39 -8.40
N VAL A 195 19.93 -10.25 -8.42
CA VAL A 195 20.05 -9.21 -7.40
C VAL A 195 18.79 -9.22 -6.56
N ARG A 196 18.97 -9.26 -5.23
CA ARG A 196 17.86 -9.26 -4.26
C ARG A 196 17.88 -7.96 -3.47
N ARG A 197 16.73 -7.29 -3.38
CA ARG A 197 16.58 -5.99 -2.71
C ARG A 197 15.30 -5.96 -1.92
N SER A 198 15.27 -5.14 -0.88
CA SER A 198 14.08 -4.92 -0.06
C SER A 198 13.53 -3.52 -0.23
N ASN A 199 13.42 -3.10 -1.49
CA ASN A 199 13.18 -1.72 -1.86
C ASN A 199 12.12 -1.61 -2.98
N ILE A 200 11.01 -0.94 -2.70
CA ILE A 200 9.94 -0.76 -3.67
C ILE A 200 10.31 0.16 -4.84
N ARG A 201 11.24 1.10 -4.64
CA ARG A 201 11.76 1.97 -5.72
C ARG A 201 12.60 1.16 -6.71
N TYR A 202 13.34 0.16 -6.23
CA TYR A 202 14.08 -0.77 -7.06
C TYR A 202 13.13 -1.64 -7.90
N GLU A 203 12.13 -2.28 -7.28
CA GLU A 203 11.09 -3.03 -8.01
C GLU A 203 10.44 -2.16 -9.09
N ARG A 204 10.13 -0.91 -8.76
CA ARG A 204 9.53 0.05 -9.70
C ARG A 204 10.47 0.37 -10.88
N ALA A 205 11.75 0.57 -10.62
CA ALA A 205 12.75 0.83 -11.65
C ALA A 205 12.86 -0.35 -12.62
N CYS A 206 12.92 -1.59 -12.12
CA CYS A 206 12.94 -2.80 -12.94
C CYS A 206 11.67 -2.94 -13.79
N VAL A 207 10.50 -2.68 -13.22
CA VAL A 207 9.22 -2.70 -13.95
C VAL A 207 9.20 -1.63 -15.06
N LEU A 208 9.69 -0.41 -14.78
CA LEU A 208 9.78 0.63 -15.80
C LEU A 208 10.75 0.29 -16.91
N PHE A 209 11.89 -0.32 -16.59
CA PHE A 209 12.83 -0.80 -17.59
C PHE A 209 12.14 -1.79 -18.52
N ASN A 210 11.36 -2.74 -17.98
CA ASN A 210 10.59 -3.70 -18.78
C ASN A 210 9.49 -3.03 -19.62
N ILE A 211 8.81 -2.00 -19.10
CA ILE A 211 7.84 -1.22 -19.88
C ILE A 211 8.55 -0.53 -21.06
N ALA A 212 9.72 0.09 -20.84
CA ALA A 212 10.50 0.72 -21.90
C ALA A 212 10.98 -0.30 -22.95
N ALA A 213 11.43 -1.47 -22.51
CA ALA A 213 11.79 -2.58 -23.39
C ALA A 213 10.59 -3.05 -24.23
N LEU A 214 9.40 -3.17 -23.64
CA LEU A 214 8.19 -3.50 -24.39
C LEU A 214 7.78 -2.41 -25.38
N GLU A 215 7.85 -1.13 -24.99
CA GLU A 215 7.61 -0.01 -25.91
C GLU A 215 8.55 -0.08 -27.12
N SER A 216 9.85 -0.35 -26.89
CA SER A 216 10.82 -0.53 -27.98
C SER A 216 10.48 -1.72 -28.90
N TYR A 217 10.04 -2.83 -28.32
CA TYR A 217 9.67 -4.03 -29.06
C TYR A 217 8.43 -3.80 -29.92
N ILE A 218 7.39 -3.17 -29.37
CA ILE A 218 6.17 -2.81 -30.10
C ILE A 218 6.50 -1.83 -31.22
N GLY A 219 7.38 -0.85 -30.97
CA GLY A 219 7.86 0.08 -31.98
C GLY A 219 8.57 -0.63 -33.14
N ALA A 220 9.47 -1.56 -32.83
CA ALA A 220 10.18 -2.36 -33.83
C ALA A 220 9.27 -3.27 -34.65
N LYS A 221 8.19 -3.80 -34.05
CA LYS A 221 7.20 -4.69 -34.70
C LYS A 221 6.07 -4.00 -35.42
N SER A 222 5.93 -2.68 -35.26
CA SER A 222 4.88 -1.91 -35.94
C SER A 222 5.05 -2.00 -37.45
N ASP A 223 3.94 -2.19 -38.18
CA ASP A 223 3.96 -2.26 -39.64
C ASP A 223 4.24 -0.87 -40.25
N ARG A 224 5.53 -0.61 -40.45
CA ARG A 224 6.01 0.64 -41.03
C ARG A 224 5.72 0.75 -42.52
N SER A 225 5.00 -0.16 -43.18
CA SER A 225 4.49 0.07 -44.54
C SER A 225 3.34 1.09 -44.56
N THR A 226 2.55 1.14 -43.49
CA THR A 226 1.41 2.04 -43.32
C THR A 226 1.78 3.33 -42.59
N VAL A 227 1.06 4.43 -42.84
CA VAL A 227 1.26 5.70 -42.11
C VAL A 227 0.98 5.53 -40.62
N ALA A 228 -0.09 4.82 -40.28
CA ALA A 228 -0.47 4.57 -38.89
C ALA A 228 0.60 3.75 -38.14
N GLY A 229 1.17 2.72 -38.78
CA GLY A 229 2.23 1.92 -38.15
C GLY A 229 3.56 2.65 -38.04
N THR A 230 3.92 3.52 -39.00
CA THR A 230 5.09 4.42 -38.86
C THR A 230 4.90 5.41 -37.70
N ASP A 231 3.71 6.01 -37.56
CA ASP A 231 3.41 6.93 -36.46
C ASP A 231 3.39 6.26 -35.10
N GLU A 232 2.85 5.05 -35.02
CA GLU A 232 2.91 4.26 -33.80
C GLU A 232 4.36 3.88 -33.45
N ALA A 233 5.19 3.48 -34.42
CA ALA A 233 6.61 3.19 -34.17
C ALA A 233 7.35 4.40 -33.57
N ILE A 234 7.19 5.58 -34.16
CA ILE A 234 7.79 6.83 -33.67
C ILE A 234 7.36 7.10 -32.23
N LYS A 235 6.05 7.05 -31.96
CA LYS A 235 5.49 7.29 -30.62
C LYS A 235 6.02 6.29 -29.59
N ARG A 236 6.09 5.01 -29.94
CA ARG A 236 6.57 3.93 -29.06
C ARG A 236 8.05 4.11 -28.69
N PHE A 237 8.89 4.43 -29.67
CA PHE A 237 10.30 4.73 -29.41
C PHE A 237 10.49 6.01 -28.57
N GLN A 238 9.70 7.06 -28.81
CA GLN A 238 9.74 8.28 -27.99
C GLN A 238 9.29 8.05 -26.55
N ASN A 239 8.28 7.18 -26.34
CA ASN A 239 7.86 6.74 -25.01
C ASN A 239 8.99 5.97 -24.31
N ALA A 240 9.62 5.00 -24.99
CA ALA A 240 10.73 4.22 -24.44
C ALA A 240 11.90 5.14 -24.03
N ALA A 241 12.29 6.08 -24.90
CA ALA A 241 13.31 7.08 -24.60
C ALA A 241 12.95 7.92 -23.37
N GLY A 242 11.69 8.36 -23.26
CA GLY A 242 11.17 9.09 -22.11
C GLY A 242 11.29 8.33 -20.79
N ILE A 243 10.99 7.02 -20.82
CA ILE A 243 11.10 6.16 -19.63
C ILE A 243 12.57 5.95 -19.24
N PHE A 244 13.48 5.68 -20.18
CA PHE A 244 14.92 5.53 -19.88
C PHE A 244 15.53 6.82 -19.32
N LYS A 245 15.13 7.97 -19.86
CA LYS A 245 15.50 9.28 -19.30
C LYS A 245 14.97 9.45 -17.88
N HIS A 246 13.72 9.08 -17.62
CA HIS A 246 13.13 9.15 -16.28
C HIS A 246 13.83 8.22 -15.29
N LEU A 247 14.19 7.00 -15.70
CA LEU A 247 14.98 6.06 -14.89
C LEU A 247 16.34 6.65 -14.48
N THR A 248 16.95 7.46 -15.33
CA THR A 248 18.22 8.16 -15.02
C THR A 248 18.04 9.27 -13.97
N LEU A 249 16.83 9.85 -13.88
CA LEU A 249 16.49 10.93 -12.94
C LEU A 249 15.88 10.44 -11.63
N LEU A 250 15.30 9.24 -11.62
CA LEU A 250 14.84 8.59 -10.40
C LEU A 250 16.05 8.48 -9.44
N GLU A 251 15.92 9.03 -8.23
CA GLU A 251 16.89 8.93 -7.13
C GLU A 251 17.01 7.48 -6.61
N VAL A 252 17.30 6.53 -7.50
CA VAL A 252 17.88 5.25 -7.11
C VAL A 252 19.36 5.55 -6.86
N ASP A 253 19.63 6.32 -5.81
CA ASP A 253 20.97 6.68 -5.41
C ASP A 253 21.72 5.38 -5.09
N PRO A 254 22.77 5.02 -5.86
CA PRO A 254 23.56 3.82 -5.60
C PRO A 254 24.17 3.81 -4.19
N SER A 255 24.31 4.98 -3.56
CA SER A 255 24.82 5.13 -2.19
C SER A 255 23.78 4.89 -1.09
N ASN A 256 22.48 4.92 -1.41
CA ASN A 256 21.37 4.56 -0.50
C ASN A 256 20.96 3.08 -0.63
N MET A 257 21.62 2.32 -1.50
CA MET A 257 21.47 0.87 -1.61
C MET A 257 22.46 0.21 -0.64
N LYS A 258 21.98 -0.70 0.21
CA LYS A 258 22.90 -1.48 1.06
C LYS A 258 23.84 -2.27 0.15
N PRO A 259 25.08 -2.58 0.57
CA PRO A 259 25.89 -3.56 -0.11
C PRO A 259 25.08 -4.86 -0.14
N ASP A 260 24.81 -5.37 -1.32
CA ASP A 260 24.38 -6.75 -1.45
C ASP A 260 25.60 -7.60 -1.06
N PRO A 261 25.53 -8.37 0.04
CA PRO A 261 26.67 -9.15 0.52
C PRO A 261 27.15 -10.18 -0.52
N GLU A 262 26.33 -10.54 -1.51
CA GLU A 262 26.72 -11.42 -2.61
C GLU A 262 27.28 -10.65 -3.83
N ASN A 263 26.93 -9.37 -4.02
CA ASN A 263 27.17 -8.64 -5.28
C ASN A 263 28.09 -7.40 -5.19
N ASN A 264 28.81 -7.24 -4.08
CA ASN A 264 30.04 -6.43 -3.98
C ASN A 264 29.96 -4.99 -4.56
N TYR A 265 29.00 -4.19 -4.07
CA TYR A 265 28.90 -2.74 -4.29
C TYR A 265 28.61 -2.24 -5.72
N LYS A 266 28.18 -3.09 -6.67
CA LYS A 266 27.92 -2.65 -8.06
C LYS A 266 26.43 -2.44 -8.35
N PRO A 267 26.03 -1.28 -8.93
CA PRO A 267 24.66 -1.10 -9.44
C PRO A 267 24.39 -2.07 -10.59
N ASP A 268 23.13 -2.45 -10.77
CA ASP A 268 22.73 -3.31 -11.89
C ASP A 268 23.11 -2.64 -13.21
N ILE A 269 23.72 -3.41 -14.09
CA ILE A 269 24.34 -2.92 -15.33
C ILE A 269 23.31 -2.24 -16.25
N ASP A 270 22.07 -2.73 -16.25
CA ASP A 270 20.94 -2.21 -17.02
C ASP A 270 20.30 -0.95 -16.43
N LEU A 271 20.40 -0.75 -15.12
CA LEU A 271 19.96 0.48 -14.43
C LEU A 271 21.09 1.51 -14.26
N ASN A 272 22.29 1.22 -14.76
CA ASN A 272 23.40 2.17 -14.78
C ASN A 272 23.07 3.36 -15.71
N LYS A 273 23.47 4.57 -15.29
CA LYS A 273 23.29 5.82 -16.05
C LYS A 273 23.78 5.74 -17.50
N ASP A 274 24.96 5.15 -17.76
CA ASP A 274 25.48 5.05 -19.12
C ASP A 274 24.62 4.12 -19.98
N CYS A 275 24.15 3.01 -19.42
CA CYS A 275 23.26 2.08 -20.11
C CYS A 275 21.92 2.74 -20.44
N LEU A 276 21.29 3.37 -19.45
CA LEU A 276 20.02 4.07 -19.62
C LEU A 276 20.13 5.22 -20.63
N THR A 277 21.24 5.97 -20.60
CA THR A 277 21.49 7.07 -21.56
C THR A 277 21.76 6.53 -22.97
N MET A 278 22.50 5.42 -23.11
CA MET A 278 22.65 4.73 -24.39
C MET A 278 21.29 4.31 -24.95
N LEU A 279 20.45 3.66 -24.14
CA LEU A 279 19.13 3.19 -24.55
C LEU A 279 18.20 4.37 -24.90
N GLU A 280 18.23 5.47 -24.14
CA GLU A 280 17.51 6.70 -24.47
C GLU A 280 17.87 7.19 -25.89
N TYR A 281 19.16 7.39 -26.18
CA TYR A 281 19.60 7.89 -27.48
C TYR A 281 19.36 6.89 -28.60
N LEU A 282 19.51 5.59 -28.34
CA LEU A 282 19.21 4.54 -29.31
C LEU A 282 17.73 4.57 -29.71
N MET A 283 16.82 4.68 -28.75
CA MET A 283 15.38 4.77 -29.03
C MET A 283 15.05 6.06 -29.80
N LEU A 284 15.67 7.20 -29.46
CA LEU A 284 15.50 8.42 -30.25
C LEU A 284 16.04 8.29 -31.67
N ALA A 285 17.17 7.60 -31.86
CA ALA A 285 17.75 7.34 -33.18
C ALA A 285 16.80 6.49 -34.04
N GLN A 286 16.19 5.45 -33.46
CA GLN A 286 15.18 4.62 -34.12
C GLN A 286 13.91 5.40 -34.46
N ALA A 287 13.44 6.27 -33.56
CA ALA A 287 12.31 7.16 -33.84
C ALA A 287 12.64 8.13 -34.99
N GLN A 288 13.85 8.68 -35.01
CA GLN A 288 14.30 9.61 -36.04
C GLN A 288 14.45 8.90 -37.40
N ALA A 289 14.89 7.64 -37.42
CA ALA A 289 14.91 6.79 -38.61
C ALA A 289 13.49 6.56 -39.16
N CYS A 290 12.52 6.25 -38.30
CA CYS A 290 11.11 6.14 -38.70
C CYS A 290 10.55 7.48 -39.23
N MET A 291 10.96 8.60 -38.65
CA MET A 291 10.59 9.93 -39.14
C MET A 291 11.20 10.21 -40.52
N PHE A 292 12.44 9.79 -40.76
CA PHE A 292 13.06 9.85 -42.08
C PHE A 292 12.25 9.03 -43.11
N GLU A 293 11.90 7.78 -42.80
CA GLU A 293 11.05 6.94 -43.66
C GLU A 293 9.70 7.61 -43.95
N LYS A 294 9.08 8.21 -42.93
CA LYS A 294 7.83 8.96 -43.07
C LYS A 294 7.97 10.10 -44.08
N VAL A 295 9.04 10.88 -43.99
CA VAL A 295 9.31 11.98 -44.93
C VAL A 295 9.60 11.45 -46.33
N CYS A 296 10.33 10.33 -46.47
CA CYS A 296 10.56 9.68 -47.77
C CYS A 296 9.25 9.32 -48.49
N LYS A 297 8.26 8.79 -47.76
CA LYS A 297 6.96 8.42 -48.34
C LYS A 297 6.11 9.61 -48.77
N HIS A 298 6.33 10.78 -48.19
CA HIS A 298 5.64 12.02 -48.58
C HIS A 298 6.31 12.74 -49.77
N GLN A 299 6.97 11.99 -50.66
CA GLN A 299 7.55 12.51 -51.88
C GLN A 299 6.50 13.33 -52.67
N PRO A 300 6.82 14.56 -53.11
CA PRO A 300 5.92 15.35 -53.96
C PRO A 300 5.59 14.60 -55.26
N VAL A 301 4.31 14.34 -55.54
CA VAL A 301 3.86 13.61 -56.74
C VAL A 301 4.31 14.33 -58.02
N ALA A 302 4.95 13.60 -58.93
CA ALA A 302 5.59 14.12 -60.14
C ALA A 302 4.69 15.00 -61.03
N ALA A 303 3.37 14.75 -61.05
CA ALA A 303 2.40 15.53 -61.82
C ALA A 303 2.22 16.99 -61.33
N ASN A 304 2.56 17.29 -60.06
CA ASN A 304 2.33 18.61 -59.43
C ASN A 304 3.58 19.11 -58.64
N ALA A 305 4.74 18.49 -58.82
CA ALA A 305 5.96 18.81 -58.07
C ALA A 305 6.70 19.99 -58.72
N THR A 306 6.63 21.19 -58.12
CA THR A 306 7.54 22.27 -58.48
C THR A 306 8.96 21.95 -58.01
N THR A 307 9.98 22.38 -58.77
CA THR A 307 11.39 22.20 -58.39
C THR A 307 11.69 22.76 -56.99
N SER A 308 10.96 23.79 -56.56
CA SER A 308 11.05 24.34 -55.20
C SER A 308 10.59 23.36 -54.10
N ARG A 309 9.54 22.56 -54.33
CA ARG A 309 9.05 21.58 -53.35
C ARG A 309 10.00 20.39 -53.21
N LEU A 310 10.58 19.93 -54.32
CA LEU A 310 11.60 18.87 -54.31
C LEU A 310 12.87 19.30 -53.57
N LYS A 311 13.33 20.55 -53.78
CA LYS A 311 14.48 21.12 -53.04
C LYS A 311 14.26 21.12 -51.53
N VAL A 312 13.08 21.54 -51.07
CA VAL A 312 12.74 21.53 -49.64
C VAL A 312 12.73 20.10 -49.11
N TRP A 313 12.14 19.17 -49.85
CA TRP A 313 12.06 17.76 -49.47
C TRP A 313 13.43 17.11 -49.34
N TRP A 314 14.34 17.25 -50.32
CA TRP A 314 15.71 16.75 -50.23
C TRP A 314 16.49 17.36 -49.07
N HIS A 315 16.30 18.66 -48.80
CA HIS A 315 16.95 19.35 -47.67
C HIS A 315 16.45 18.85 -46.32
N CYS A 316 15.16 18.52 -46.22
CA CYS A 316 14.61 17.87 -45.04
C CYS A 316 15.24 16.48 -44.87
N LEU A 317 15.28 15.66 -45.93
CA LEU A 317 15.85 14.30 -45.88
C LEU A 317 17.32 14.30 -45.47
N SER A 318 18.16 15.17 -46.06
CA SER A 318 19.58 15.24 -45.72
C SER A 318 19.80 15.61 -44.25
N LYS A 319 19.06 16.61 -43.75
CA LYS A 319 19.15 17.08 -42.36
C LYS A 319 18.62 16.09 -41.34
N ILE A 320 17.50 15.43 -41.64
CA ILE A 320 16.87 14.44 -40.75
C ILE A 320 17.75 13.19 -40.67
N ALA A 321 18.29 12.72 -41.80
CA ALA A 321 19.26 11.61 -41.84
C ALA A 321 20.52 11.96 -41.04
N MET A 322 21.07 13.17 -41.21
CA MET A 322 22.21 13.60 -40.40
C MET A 322 21.86 13.64 -38.90
N GLY A 323 20.64 14.08 -38.56
CA GLY A 323 20.12 14.04 -37.19
C GLY A 323 20.07 12.63 -36.60
N ALA A 324 19.69 11.62 -37.38
CA ALA A 324 19.71 10.22 -36.95
C ALA A 324 21.14 9.75 -36.67
N SER A 325 22.10 10.10 -37.54
CA SER A 325 23.51 9.72 -37.33
C SER A 325 24.10 10.30 -36.04
N VAL A 326 23.75 11.54 -35.68
CA VAL A 326 24.18 12.19 -34.43
C VAL A 326 23.60 11.49 -33.20
N LEU A 327 22.36 11.01 -33.27
CA LEU A 327 21.74 10.26 -32.18
C LEU A 327 22.39 8.87 -32.00
N TYR A 328 22.68 8.16 -33.09
CA TYR A 328 23.44 6.91 -33.05
C TYR A 328 24.87 7.12 -32.51
N GLU A 329 25.50 8.26 -32.82
CA GLU A 329 26.82 8.61 -32.31
C GLU A 329 26.82 8.75 -30.79
N LYS A 330 25.81 9.46 -30.26
CA LYS A 330 25.61 9.59 -28.82
C LYS A 330 25.35 8.24 -28.16
N ALA A 331 24.45 7.42 -28.72
CA ALA A 331 24.19 6.07 -28.19
C ALA A 331 25.48 5.23 -28.14
N PHE A 332 26.23 5.20 -29.26
CA PHE A 332 27.49 4.47 -29.34
C PHE A 332 28.53 4.96 -28.32
N SER A 333 28.67 6.27 -28.12
CA SER A 333 29.62 6.84 -27.16
C SER A 333 29.37 6.35 -25.72
N HIS A 334 28.10 6.23 -25.32
CA HIS A 334 27.73 5.69 -24.01
C HIS A 334 27.87 4.16 -23.93
N SER A 335 27.68 3.44 -25.04
CA SER A 335 27.86 1.97 -25.08
C SER A 335 29.31 1.52 -24.84
N ASN A 336 30.28 2.39 -25.10
CA ASN A 336 31.71 2.11 -24.96
C ASN A 336 32.29 2.63 -23.62
N SER A 337 31.45 2.95 -22.63
CA SER A 337 31.99 3.33 -21.33
C SER A 337 32.76 2.16 -20.68
N GLU A 338 33.84 2.47 -19.96
CA GLU A 338 34.79 1.48 -19.42
C GLU A 338 34.11 0.40 -18.55
N PHE A 339 33.01 0.77 -17.87
CA PHE A 339 32.24 -0.13 -17.02
C PHE A 339 31.22 -0.97 -17.78
N PHE A 340 30.55 -0.41 -18.81
CA PHE A 340 29.42 -1.05 -19.48
C PHE A 340 29.85 -1.93 -20.67
N ALA A 341 30.96 -1.60 -21.33
CA ALA A 341 31.44 -2.29 -22.52
C ALA A 341 31.75 -3.79 -22.32
N LEU A 342 31.99 -4.23 -21.08
CA LEU A 342 32.27 -5.63 -20.75
C LEU A 342 31.03 -6.52 -20.71
N TYR A 343 29.84 -5.92 -20.58
CA TYR A 343 28.60 -6.65 -20.35
C TYR A 343 27.65 -6.62 -21.55
N ILE A 344 27.77 -5.59 -22.40
CA ILE A 344 26.98 -5.51 -23.63
C ILE A 344 27.57 -6.40 -24.73
N ASP A 345 26.70 -7.10 -25.45
CA ASP A 345 27.10 -7.87 -26.63
C ASP A 345 27.70 -6.94 -27.70
N SER A 346 28.92 -7.26 -28.15
CA SER A 346 29.66 -6.51 -29.17
C SER A 346 28.86 -6.21 -30.45
N ARG A 347 27.86 -7.04 -30.79
CA ARG A 347 26.97 -6.82 -31.94
C ARG A 347 26.19 -5.51 -31.86
N TRP A 348 25.84 -5.06 -30.65
CA TRP A 348 25.17 -3.77 -30.45
C TRP A 348 26.06 -2.60 -30.88
N SER A 349 27.32 -2.64 -30.48
CA SER A 349 28.33 -1.65 -30.85
C SER A 349 28.51 -1.59 -32.38
N TYR A 350 28.61 -2.76 -33.03
CA TYR A 350 28.71 -2.82 -34.48
C TYR A 350 27.44 -2.35 -35.20
N SER A 351 26.26 -2.67 -34.68
CA SER A 351 25.01 -2.21 -35.27
C SER A 351 24.85 -0.69 -35.20
N MET A 352 25.14 -0.08 -34.04
CA MET A 352 25.08 1.38 -33.91
C MET A 352 26.07 2.07 -34.85
N LYS A 353 27.27 1.50 -35.03
CA LYS A 353 28.25 2.01 -36.01
C LYS A 353 27.74 1.88 -37.46
N ALA A 354 27.13 0.75 -37.80
CA ALA A 354 26.56 0.52 -39.13
C ALA A 354 25.48 1.55 -39.44
N TRP A 355 24.50 1.73 -38.54
CA TRP A 355 23.43 2.70 -38.71
C TRP A 355 23.93 4.16 -38.70
N LEU A 356 24.90 4.48 -37.85
CA LEU A 356 25.57 5.78 -37.85
C LEU A 356 26.19 6.10 -39.22
N ALA A 357 26.96 5.17 -39.78
CA ALA A 357 27.60 5.33 -41.08
C ALA A 357 26.56 5.36 -42.22
N ALA A 358 25.52 4.54 -42.14
CA ALA A 358 24.45 4.48 -43.13
C ALA A 358 23.70 5.80 -43.21
N PHE A 359 23.32 6.40 -42.06
CA PHE A 359 22.65 7.70 -42.06
C PHE A 359 23.57 8.86 -42.45
N LYS A 360 24.89 8.76 -42.22
CA LYS A 360 25.88 9.70 -42.79
C LYS A 360 25.90 9.59 -44.32
N ALA A 361 25.95 8.38 -44.88
CA ALA A 361 25.90 8.13 -46.31
C ALA A 361 24.60 8.65 -46.94
N ILE A 362 23.45 8.25 -46.39
CA ILE A 362 22.12 8.68 -46.83
C ILE A 362 22.00 10.21 -46.82
N SER A 363 22.55 10.88 -45.80
CA SER A 363 22.56 12.34 -45.74
C SER A 363 23.38 12.96 -46.88
N GLN A 364 24.56 12.41 -47.20
CA GLN A 364 25.38 12.87 -48.33
C GLN A 364 24.67 12.63 -49.67
N TYR A 365 24.03 11.47 -49.84
CA TYR A 365 23.23 11.14 -51.00
C TYR A 365 22.13 12.18 -51.24
N TRP A 366 21.29 12.48 -50.26
CA TRP A 366 20.22 13.48 -50.42
C TRP A 366 20.74 14.91 -50.58
N GLN A 367 21.88 15.25 -49.95
CA GLN A 367 22.51 16.56 -50.13
C GLN A 367 23.10 16.75 -51.53
N SER A 368 23.49 15.67 -52.22
CA SER A 368 24.01 15.72 -53.60
C SER A 368 23.01 16.35 -54.57
N PHE A 369 21.72 16.01 -54.48
CA PHE A 369 20.64 16.60 -55.29
C PHE A 369 20.52 18.11 -55.11
N ILE A 370 20.77 18.60 -53.88
CA ILE A 370 20.70 20.04 -53.57
C ILE A 370 21.88 20.77 -54.19
N ASP A 371 23.08 20.19 -54.09
CA ASP A 371 24.29 20.79 -54.64
C ASP A 371 24.28 20.75 -56.18
N GLU A 372 23.72 19.70 -56.78
CA GLU A 372 23.45 19.62 -58.22
C GLU A 372 22.49 20.72 -58.69
N GLU A 373 21.38 20.93 -57.99
CA GLU A 373 20.43 22.00 -58.31
C GLU A 373 21.04 23.40 -58.16
N ARG A 374 21.91 23.58 -57.16
CA ARG A 374 22.67 24.83 -57.00
C ARG A 374 23.65 25.03 -58.15
N ALA A 375 24.36 23.97 -58.55
CA ALA A 375 25.29 24.00 -59.68
C ALA A 375 24.55 24.30 -61.00
N LYS A 376 23.38 23.68 -61.24
CA LYS A 376 22.51 23.99 -62.38
C LYS A 376 22.11 25.47 -62.42
N ALA A 377 21.71 26.03 -61.27
CA ALA A 377 21.41 27.47 -61.17
C ALA A 377 22.65 28.37 -61.40
N ALA A 378 23.85 27.87 -61.07
CA ALA A 378 25.13 28.55 -61.25
C ALA A 378 25.83 28.21 -62.59
N LYS A 379 25.09 27.72 -63.59
CA LYS A 379 25.62 27.34 -64.92
C LYS A 379 26.76 26.31 -64.87
N GLY A 380 26.67 25.34 -63.97
CA GLY A 380 27.62 24.25 -63.79
C GLY A 380 28.67 24.47 -62.70
N ALA A 381 28.86 25.70 -62.22
CA ALA A 381 29.86 25.99 -61.20
C ALA A 381 29.52 25.29 -59.86
N GLY A 382 30.46 24.51 -59.34
CA GLY A 382 30.29 23.77 -58.07
C GLY A 382 29.65 22.39 -58.20
N TYR A 383 29.48 21.88 -59.43
CA TYR A 383 28.98 20.51 -59.69
C TYR A 383 29.89 19.42 -59.09
N GLY A 384 31.19 19.70 -58.97
CA GLY A 384 32.17 18.83 -58.30
C GLY A 384 31.84 18.52 -56.83
N ASN A 385 31.03 19.35 -56.15
CA ASN A 385 30.53 19.05 -54.80
C ASN A 385 29.54 17.87 -54.82
N CYS A 386 28.70 17.75 -55.86
CA CYS A 386 27.75 16.65 -56.00
C CYS A 386 28.48 15.31 -56.14
N LEU A 387 29.48 15.26 -57.04
CA LEU A 387 30.35 14.10 -57.22
C LEU A 387 31.08 13.71 -55.95
N GLY A 388 31.69 14.68 -55.26
CA GLY A 388 32.39 14.44 -54.00
C GLY A 388 31.47 13.87 -52.92
N ARG A 389 30.21 14.31 -52.84
CA ARG A 389 29.23 13.76 -51.89
C ARG A 389 28.79 12.34 -52.23
N LEU A 390 28.55 12.04 -53.50
CA LEU A 390 28.14 10.70 -53.93
C LEU A 390 29.27 9.68 -53.72
N GLN A 391 30.51 10.05 -54.03
CA GLN A 391 31.68 9.23 -53.75
C GLN A 391 31.85 9.01 -52.24
N LEU A 392 31.77 10.07 -51.42
CA LEU A 392 31.82 9.94 -49.97
C LEU A 392 30.68 9.08 -49.40
N SER A 393 29.47 9.18 -49.98
CA SER A 393 28.34 8.32 -49.63
C SER A 393 28.64 6.85 -49.92
N MET A 394 29.21 6.55 -51.09
CA MET A 394 29.59 5.20 -51.50
C MET A 394 30.71 4.64 -50.60
N ASP A 395 31.68 5.47 -50.24
CA ASP A 395 32.77 5.11 -49.31
C ASP A 395 32.23 4.72 -47.94
N PHE A 396 31.32 5.51 -47.36
CA PHE A 396 30.67 5.16 -46.10
C PHE A 396 29.93 3.82 -46.19
N MET A 397 29.19 3.58 -47.27
CA MET A 397 28.44 2.32 -47.43
C MET A 397 29.37 1.10 -47.53
N ASN A 398 30.43 1.18 -48.34
CA ASN A 398 31.33 0.04 -48.57
C ASN A 398 32.32 -0.20 -47.43
N ASN A 399 32.92 0.87 -46.91
CA ASN A 399 34.03 0.78 -45.97
C ASN A 399 33.55 0.68 -44.51
N ASP A 400 32.39 1.28 -44.19
CA ASP A 400 31.88 1.32 -42.82
C ASP A 400 30.58 0.52 -42.65
N VAL A 401 29.56 0.70 -43.50
CA VAL A 401 28.24 0.07 -43.28
C VAL A 401 28.29 -1.44 -43.47
N LEU A 402 28.74 -1.94 -44.62
CA LEU A 402 28.76 -3.39 -44.88
C LEU A 402 29.63 -4.17 -43.88
N PRO A 403 30.86 -3.76 -43.54
CA PRO A 403 31.69 -4.49 -42.58
C PRO A 403 31.09 -4.50 -41.18
N ASN A 404 30.53 -3.38 -40.71
CA ASN A 404 29.92 -3.31 -39.39
C ASN A 404 28.58 -4.09 -39.35
N SER A 405 27.76 -4.05 -40.40
CA SER A 405 26.50 -4.79 -40.50
C SER A 405 26.72 -6.30 -40.45
N ARG A 406 27.74 -6.80 -41.17
CA ARG A 406 28.14 -8.22 -41.13
C ARG A 406 28.60 -8.65 -39.75
N LYS A 407 29.41 -7.83 -39.06
CA LYS A 407 29.86 -8.09 -37.68
C LYS A 407 28.70 -8.05 -36.68
N ALA A 408 27.68 -7.22 -36.93
CA ALA A 408 26.47 -7.16 -36.12
C ALA A 408 25.48 -8.31 -36.41
N GLY A 409 25.66 -9.06 -37.49
CA GLY A 409 24.72 -10.10 -37.94
C GLY A 409 23.41 -9.52 -38.48
N MET A 410 23.46 -8.30 -39.05
CA MET A 410 22.31 -7.64 -39.66
C MET A 410 22.07 -8.15 -41.08
N ASP A 411 20.83 -8.09 -41.53
CA ASP A 411 20.53 -8.21 -42.96
C ASP A 411 21.17 -7.03 -43.70
N VAL A 412 21.80 -7.32 -44.83
CA VAL A 412 22.51 -6.34 -45.66
C VAL A 412 21.74 -5.96 -46.91
N ALA A 413 20.65 -6.66 -47.23
CA ALA A 413 19.90 -6.46 -48.47
C ALA A 413 19.46 -4.99 -48.67
N THR A 414 18.93 -4.35 -47.63
CA THR A 414 18.50 -2.94 -47.71
C THR A 414 19.68 -2.00 -47.94
N PHE A 415 20.84 -2.26 -47.32
CA PHE A 415 22.05 -1.46 -47.56
C PHE A 415 22.57 -1.66 -48.98
N GLU A 416 22.49 -2.88 -49.52
CA GLU A 416 22.85 -3.19 -50.90
C GLU A 416 21.93 -2.48 -51.91
N ASP A 417 20.63 -2.34 -51.61
CA ASP A 417 19.72 -1.53 -52.42
C ASP A 417 20.09 -0.04 -52.41
N TYR A 418 20.46 0.52 -51.25
CA TYR A 418 20.97 1.89 -51.20
C TYR A 418 22.29 2.05 -51.97
N ILE A 419 23.20 1.09 -51.87
CA ILE A 419 24.46 1.08 -52.62
C ILE A 419 24.18 1.09 -54.13
N ARG A 420 23.24 0.27 -54.60
CA ARG A 420 22.82 0.25 -56.00
C ARG A 420 22.28 1.61 -56.45
N ASN A 421 21.36 2.20 -55.69
CA ASN A 421 20.79 3.53 -56.00
C ASN A 421 21.84 4.65 -56.00
N ILE A 422 22.80 4.62 -55.07
CA ILE A 422 23.90 5.58 -55.01
C ILE A 422 24.84 5.39 -56.22
N SER A 423 25.12 4.14 -56.60
CA SER A 423 26.01 3.81 -57.73
C SER A 423 25.41 4.23 -59.06
N GLU A 424 24.14 3.91 -59.29
CA GLU A 424 23.38 4.34 -60.48
C GLU A 424 23.40 5.87 -60.57
N ARG A 425 23.14 6.56 -59.46
CA ARG A 425 23.18 8.02 -59.44
C ARG A 425 24.56 8.61 -59.67
N LEU A 426 25.61 8.00 -59.11
CA LEU A 426 26.99 8.44 -59.32
C LEU A 426 27.37 8.35 -60.79
N LEU A 427 27.02 7.24 -61.47
CA LEU A 427 27.28 7.05 -62.90
C LEU A 427 26.55 8.10 -63.75
N GLU A 428 25.30 8.43 -63.43
CA GLU A 428 24.55 9.49 -64.13
C GLU A 428 25.24 10.86 -64.01
N VAL A 429 25.63 11.24 -62.78
CA VAL A 429 26.26 12.54 -62.51
C VAL A 429 27.68 12.60 -63.10
N GLU A 430 28.43 11.50 -63.11
CA GLU A 430 29.74 11.41 -63.77
C GLU A 430 29.63 11.53 -65.29
N TYR A 431 28.60 10.92 -65.88
CA TYR A 431 28.31 11.07 -67.30
C TYR A 431 27.98 12.53 -67.67
N ASP A 432 27.09 13.17 -66.94
CA ASP A 432 26.73 14.58 -67.16
C ASP A 432 27.94 15.52 -66.98
N ASN A 433 28.79 15.24 -65.98
CA ASN A 433 29.99 16.03 -65.75
C ASN A 433 31.02 15.87 -66.87
N SER A 434 31.28 14.63 -67.31
CA SER A 434 32.27 14.36 -68.36
C SER A 434 31.85 14.87 -69.74
N THR A 435 30.54 14.87 -70.02
CA THR A 435 29.99 15.32 -71.31
C THR A 435 29.80 16.83 -71.37
N CYS A 436 29.28 17.47 -70.31
CA CYS A 436 28.80 18.86 -70.39
C CYS A 436 29.50 19.86 -69.46
N ILE A 437 29.85 19.49 -68.22
CA ILE A 437 30.17 20.46 -67.16
C ILE A 437 31.68 20.58 -66.89
N ARG A 438 32.40 19.45 -66.85
CA ARG A 438 33.87 19.33 -66.66
C ARG A 438 34.43 19.98 -65.39
N GLU A 439 33.67 19.92 -64.30
CA GLU A 439 34.13 20.33 -62.97
C GLU A 439 35.00 19.24 -62.31
N LYS A 440 35.98 19.66 -61.51
CA LYS A 440 36.80 18.71 -60.74
C LYS A 440 36.02 18.26 -59.50
N THR A 441 36.02 16.96 -59.23
CA THR A 441 35.48 16.39 -57.99
C THR A 441 36.12 17.06 -56.76
N VAL A 442 35.28 17.48 -55.83
CA VAL A 442 35.71 18.09 -54.57
C VAL A 442 36.04 17.00 -53.57
N GLU A 443 37.21 17.10 -52.95
CA GLU A 443 37.68 16.15 -51.94
C GLU A 443 36.81 16.20 -50.66
N PRO A 444 36.67 15.08 -49.91
CA PRO A 444 35.80 15.00 -48.75
C PRO A 444 36.01 16.09 -47.68
N TYR A 445 37.26 16.51 -47.45
CA TYR A 445 37.60 17.53 -46.45
C TYR A 445 37.19 18.95 -46.87
N ALA A 446 37.01 19.19 -48.17
CA ALA A 446 36.65 20.49 -48.74
C ALA A 446 35.13 20.65 -48.89
N LEU A 447 34.34 19.60 -48.63
CA LEU A 447 32.88 19.65 -48.67
C LEU A 447 32.30 20.39 -47.46
N ASN A 448 31.28 21.21 -47.72
CA ASN A 448 30.55 21.88 -46.66
C ASN A 448 29.82 20.86 -45.76
N LYS A 449 29.93 21.06 -44.44
CA LYS A 449 29.25 20.25 -43.42
C LYS A 449 27.72 20.36 -43.59
N ILE A 450 27.04 19.22 -43.50
CA ILE A 450 25.58 19.17 -43.58
C ILE A 450 25.02 19.50 -42.18
N PRO A 451 24.13 20.49 -42.04
CA PRO A 451 23.45 20.73 -40.78
C PRO A 451 22.55 19.53 -40.41
N HIS A 452 22.41 19.24 -39.12
CA HIS A 452 21.50 18.19 -38.66
C HIS A 452 20.20 18.79 -38.14
N THR A 453 19.13 18.00 -38.13
CA THR A 453 17.86 18.37 -37.49
C THR A 453 17.28 17.16 -36.80
N THR A 454 17.22 17.21 -35.47
CA THR A 454 16.56 16.19 -34.64
C THR A 454 15.15 16.65 -34.34
N ILE A 455 14.16 15.88 -34.76
CA ILE A 455 12.74 16.19 -34.58
C ILE A 455 12.16 15.37 -33.42
N THR A 456 12.77 14.22 -33.14
CA THR A 456 12.34 13.33 -32.08
C THR A 456 12.86 13.77 -30.73
N ILE A 457 11.96 13.90 -29.76
CA ILE A 457 12.27 14.21 -28.36
C ILE A 457 11.80 13.07 -27.46
N PRO A 458 12.48 12.83 -26.32
CA PRO A 458 12.00 11.89 -25.32
C PRO A 458 10.69 12.43 -24.75
N ARG A 459 9.66 11.59 -24.68
CA ARG A 459 8.36 12.02 -24.16
C ARG A 459 8.43 12.20 -22.65
N ASP A 460 7.83 13.27 -22.13
CA ASP A 460 7.76 13.46 -20.69
C ASP A 460 6.99 12.32 -20.04
N PHE A 461 7.57 11.78 -18.97
CA PHE A 461 7.00 10.73 -18.16
C PHE A 461 6.16 11.36 -17.06
N ASP A 462 4.85 11.47 -17.28
CA ASP A 462 3.89 12.10 -16.37
C ASP A 462 2.77 11.13 -15.92
N GLN A 463 1.83 11.63 -15.11
CA GLN A 463 0.68 10.84 -14.66
C GLN A 463 -0.24 10.40 -15.79
N HIS A 464 -0.30 11.14 -16.90
CA HIS A 464 -1.13 10.78 -18.04
C HIS A 464 -0.63 9.49 -18.69
N PHE A 465 0.67 9.19 -18.56
CA PHE A 465 1.23 7.91 -19.00
C PHE A 465 0.51 6.70 -18.35
N PHE A 466 -0.02 6.82 -17.12
CA PHE A 466 -0.72 5.75 -16.39
C PHE A 466 -2.19 6.03 -16.10
N ALA A 467 -2.83 6.99 -16.79
CA ALA A 467 -4.18 7.45 -16.45
C ALA A 467 -5.22 6.33 -16.38
N GLU A 468 -5.23 5.41 -17.35
CA GLU A 468 -6.16 4.25 -17.37
C GLU A 468 -5.90 3.27 -16.20
N SER A 469 -4.64 3.09 -15.82
CA SER A 469 -4.20 2.20 -14.74
C SER A 469 -4.58 2.71 -13.34
N LEU A 470 -4.82 4.02 -13.19
CA LEU A 470 -5.25 4.65 -11.93
C LEU A 470 -6.75 4.51 -11.66
N SER A 471 -7.53 3.88 -12.55
CA SER A 471 -8.98 3.66 -12.36
C SER A 471 -9.29 2.59 -11.31
N LYS A 472 -8.38 1.64 -11.06
CA LYS A 472 -8.53 0.53 -10.11
C LYS A 472 -7.49 0.57 -8.98
N ARG A 473 -7.37 1.72 -8.31
CA ARG A 473 -6.40 1.98 -7.24
C ARG A 473 -6.45 0.93 -6.13
N LEU A 474 -5.27 0.53 -5.65
CA LEU A 474 -5.12 -0.36 -4.50
C LEU A 474 -5.01 0.50 -3.24
N PHE A 475 -5.12 -0.09 -2.05
CA PHE A 475 -4.92 0.62 -0.78
C PHE A 475 -5.93 1.76 -0.54
N VAL A 476 -7.04 1.84 -1.27
CA VAL A 476 -8.03 2.92 -1.11
C VAL A 476 -8.56 2.91 0.33
N GLY A 477 -8.35 4.01 1.05
CA GLY A 477 -8.69 4.13 2.49
C GLY A 477 -7.46 4.12 3.43
N MET A 478 -6.27 3.81 2.93
CA MET A 478 -5.01 3.99 3.67
C MET A 478 -4.49 5.41 3.44
N LEU A 479 -4.04 6.09 4.49
CA LEU A 479 -3.46 7.44 4.39
C LEU A 479 -2.01 7.38 3.87
N SER A 480 -1.57 8.44 3.19
CA SER A 480 -0.14 8.60 2.87
C SER A 480 0.70 8.79 4.13
N ILE A 481 2.00 8.49 4.04
CA ILE A 481 2.94 8.73 5.15
C ILE A 481 2.86 10.19 5.58
N ARG A 482 2.86 11.12 4.62
CA ARG A 482 2.79 12.56 4.88
C ARG A 482 1.51 12.95 5.60
N ALA A 483 0.36 12.39 5.19
CA ALA A 483 -0.90 12.60 5.87
C ALA A 483 -0.90 12.02 7.29
N MET A 484 -0.29 10.85 7.50
CA MET A 484 -0.14 10.24 8.82
C MET A 484 0.79 11.05 9.74
N GLU A 485 1.93 11.53 9.24
CA GLU A 485 2.83 12.41 9.99
C GLU A 485 2.11 13.68 10.44
N LYS A 486 1.35 14.30 9.53
CA LYS A 486 0.55 15.49 9.80
C LYS A 486 -0.60 15.24 10.78
N TYR A 487 -1.26 14.09 10.69
CA TYR A 487 -2.25 13.68 11.68
C TYR A 487 -1.63 13.42 13.05
N THR A 488 -0.44 12.81 13.09
CA THR A 488 0.31 12.57 14.33
C THR A 488 0.72 13.87 14.98
N GLU A 489 1.21 14.83 14.20
CA GLU A 489 1.48 16.21 14.63
C GLU A 489 0.23 16.85 15.26
N PHE A 490 -0.92 16.78 14.59
CA PHE A 490 -2.19 17.24 15.15
C PHE A 490 -2.58 16.53 16.45
N SER A 491 -2.39 15.21 16.54
CA SER A 491 -2.69 14.42 17.74
C SER A 491 -1.82 14.85 18.93
N ILE A 492 -0.54 15.14 18.69
CA ILE A 492 0.39 15.65 19.71
C ILE A 492 -0.01 17.06 20.14
N LEU A 493 -0.22 17.97 19.18
CA LEU A 493 -0.58 19.37 19.46
C LEU A 493 -1.93 19.48 20.20
N SER A 494 -2.92 18.71 19.78
CA SER A 494 -4.23 18.65 20.45
C SER A 494 -4.12 18.09 21.87
N SER A 495 -3.30 17.05 22.09
CA SER A 495 -3.05 16.50 23.44
C SER A 495 -2.37 17.54 24.34
N ASN A 496 -1.38 18.27 23.83
CA ASN A 496 -0.72 19.37 24.56
C ASN A 496 -1.70 20.50 24.92
N LEU A 497 -2.61 20.84 24.00
CA LEU A 497 -3.67 21.82 24.26
C LEU A 497 -4.62 21.33 25.38
N TYR A 498 -5.01 20.05 25.35
CA TYR A 498 -5.84 19.47 26.41
C TYR A 498 -5.15 19.50 27.77
N GLU A 499 -3.86 19.16 27.84
CA GLU A 499 -3.08 19.23 29.08
C GLU A 499 -2.98 20.66 29.64
N LYS A 500 -2.85 21.67 28.77
CA LYS A 500 -2.88 23.08 29.18
C LYS A 500 -4.23 23.45 29.79
N VAL A 501 -5.34 23.06 29.14
CA VAL A 501 -6.71 23.28 29.65
C VAL A 501 -6.92 22.55 30.97
N ARG A 502 -6.46 21.30 31.07
CA ARG A 502 -6.59 20.48 32.27
C ARG A 502 -5.90 21.09 33.47
N LYS A 503 -4.70 21.65 33.29
CA LYS A 503 -4.02 22.40 34.35
C LYS A 503 -4.84 23.60 34.86
N GLU A 504 -5.58 24.28 33.99
CA GLU A 504 -6.47 25.37 34.42
C GLU A 504 -7.69 24.83 35.19
N ILE A 505 -8.23 23.68 34.80
CA ILE A 505 -9.31 23.00 35.54
C ILE A 505 -8.80 22.55 36.92
N ASP A 506 -7.61 21.96 37.01
CA ASP A 506 -7.00 21.54 38.27
C ASP A 506 -6.76 22.73 39.21
N LYS A 507 -6.43 23.91 38.67
CA LYS A 507 -6.36 25.16 39.44
C LYS A 507 -7.75 25.56 39.97
N ILE A 508 -8.80 25.47 39.15
CA ILE A 508 -10.18 25.74 39.57
C ILE A 508 -10.59 24.78 40.70
N GLU A 509 -10.38 23.48 40.52
CA GLU A 509 -10.69 22.46 41.52
C GLU A 509 -9.89 22.70 42.81
N SER A 510 -8.60 23.01 42.70
CA SER A 510 -7.77 23.35 43.86
C SER A 510 -8.27 24.60 44.61
N ARG A 511 -8.79 25.60 43.90
CA ARG A 511 -9.39 26.80 44.52
C ARG A 511 -10.67 26.44 45.28
N ILE A 512 -11.53 25.60 44.69
CA ILE A 512 -12.74 25.09 45.36
C ILE A 512 -12.36 24.27 46.59
N ILE A 513 -11.40 23.34 46.45
CA ILE A 513 -10.90 22.50 47.56
C ILE A 513 -10.35 23.38 48.69
N LYS A 514 -9.53 24.39 48.38
CA LYS A 514 -9.01 25.33 49.39
C LYS A 514 -10.13 26.12 50.07
N ALA A 515 -11.15 26.55 49.34
CA ALA A 515 -12.30 27.24 49.90
C ALA A 515 -13.16 26.33 50.80
N CYS A 516 -13.39 25.08 50.40
CA CYS A 516 -14.25 24.12 51.12
C CYS A 516 -13.55 23.39 52.28
N HIS A 517 -12.28 22.99 52.14
CA HIS A 517 -11.54 22.21 53.14
C HIS A 517 -10.93 23.07 54.25
N SER A 518 -10.59 24.34 53.99
CA SER A 518 -9.98 25.23 55.00
C SER A 518 -10.88 25.50 56.21
N LYS A 519 -12.17 25.15 56.15
CA LYS A 519 -13.14 25.40 57.24
C LYS A 519 -14.05 24.20 57.59
N ASN A 520 -13.71 22.97 57.15
CA ASN A 520 -14.47 21.73 57.45
C ASN A 520 -15.96 21.80 57.04
N ILE A 521 -16.24 22.53 55.96
CA ILE A 521 -17.56 23.03 55.54
C ILE A 521 -18.57 21.92 55.23
N GLU A 522 -18.14 20.88 54.53
CA GLU A 522 -19.00 19.75 54.14
C GLU A 522 -19.47 18.90 55.35
N ASN A 523 -18.70 18.88 56.44
CA ASN A 523 -19.08 18.14 57.65
C ASN A 523 -20.12 18.88 58.48
N ASN A 524 -20.08 20.20 58.48
CA ASN A 524 -20.98 21.00 59.31
C ASN A 524 -22.35 21.20 58.64
N LEU A 525 -22.43 21.24 57.30
CA LEU A 525 -23.69 21.46 56.57
C LEU A 525 -24.61 20.24 56.49
N GLU A 526 -24.03 19.03 56.53
CA GLU A 526 -24.79 17.78 56.42
C GLU A 526 -25.51 17.37 57.71
N ILE A 527 -25.33 18.13 58.79
CA ILE A 527 -25.89 17.89 60.11
C ILE A 527 -27.32 18.44 60.26
N PHE A 528 -27.75 19.40 59.44
CA PHE A 528 -29.00 20.14 59.68
C PHE A 528 -30.11 19.89 58.67
N ASN A 529 -31.33 19.83 59.21
CA ASN A 529 -32.59 19.87 58.49
C ASN A 529 -33.58 20.74 59.28
N GLU A 530 -34.30 21.66 58.63
CA GLU A 530 -35.21 22.64 59.25
C GLU A 530 -36.30 21.97 60.12
N THR A 531 -36.66 20.72 59.83
CA THR A 531 -37.76 19.97 60.46
C THR A 531 -37.31 18.86 61.42
N GLY A 532 -36.00 18.72 61.67
CA GLY A 532 -35.42 17.48 62.20
C GLY A 532 -35.34 16.38 61.14
N GLY A 533 -34.52 15.36 61.40
CA GLY A 533 -34.22 14.28 60.47
C GLY A 533 -32.96 14.49 59.62
N ILE A 534 -32.63 13.51 58.79
CA ILE A 534 -31.41 13.50 57.98
C ILE A 534 -31.42 14.66 56.97
N SER A 535 -30.28 15.35 56.80
CA SER A 535 -30.20 16.47 55.85
C SER A 535 -30.46 16.02 54.42
N VAL A 536 -31.00 16.92 53.58
CA VAL A 536 -31.28 16.64 52.17
C VAL A 536 -29.99 16.26 51.42
N SER A 537 -28.86 16.86 51.77
CA SER A 537 -27.55 16.55 51.19
C SER A 537 -27.02 15.18 51.64
N LEU A 538 -27.03 14.86 52.94
CA LEU A 538 -26.58 13.55 53.44
C LEU A 538 -27.52 12.42 52.99
N TRP A 539 -28.82 12.67 52.95
CA TRP A 539 -29.80 11.76 52.34
C TRP A 539 -29.59 11.65 50.83
N GLY A 540 -29.21 12.73 50.17
CA GLY A 540 -28.75 12.75 48.78
C GLY A 540 -27.55 11.82 48.59
N LYS A 541 -26.56 11.85 49.48
CA LYS A 541 -25.39 10.96 49.47
C LYS A 541 -25.79 9.50 49.74
N VAL A 542 -26.66 9.25 50.71
CA VAL A 542 -27.20 7.90 50.98
C VAL A 542 -27.97 7.37 49.77
N THR A 543 -28.88 8.14 49.19
CA THR A 543 -29.68 7.75 48.03
C THR A 543 -28.85 7.62 46.76
N ALA A 544 -27.86 8.48 46.54
CA ALA A 544 -26.90 8.34 45.45
C ALA A 544 -26.07 7.07 45.60
N THR A 545 -25.65 6.75 46.83
CA THR A 545 -24.96 5.51 47.16
C THR A 545 -25.87 4.29 46.95
N ARG A 546 -27.16 4.35 47.31
CA ARG A 546 -28.18 3.31 46.99
C ARG A 546 -28.48 3.15 45.50
N LYS A 547 -28.28 4.22 44.72
CA LYS A 547 -28.46 4.21 43.26
C LYS A 547 -27.27 3.57 42.55
N GLN A 548 -26.08 3.56 43.15
CA GLN A 548 -24.94 2.80 42.63
C GLN A 548 -25.30 1.31 42.65
N LYS A 549 -25.27 0.71 41.46
CA LYS A 549 -25.64 -0.70 41.28
C LYS A 549 -24.74 -1.60 42.12
N GLU A 550 -23.44 -1.28 42.12
CA GLU A 550 -22.38 -1.99 42.84
C GLU A 550 -22.61 -2.02 44.36
N VAL A 551 -23.24 -0.99 44.92
CA VAL A 551 -23.53 -0.92 46.36
C VAL A 551 -24.84 -1.62 46.70
N ARG A 552 -25.86 -1.49 45.85
CA ARG A 552 -27.15 -2.18 46.01
C ARG A 552 -26.98 -3.69 45.97
N GLU A 553 -26.16 -4.15 45.04
CA GLU A 553 -25.85 -5.55 44.80
C GLU A 553 -24.49 -5.92 45.43
N VAL A 554 -24.03 -5.21 46.48
CA VAL A 554 -22.66 -5.40 47.00
C VAL A 554 -22.40 -6.83 47.46
N LEU A 555 -23.41 -7.49 48.04
CA LEU A 555 -23.34 -8.89 48.45
C LEU A 555 -23.25 -9.82 47.23
N ASP A 556 -24.04 -9.57 46.19
CA ASP A 556 -24.01 -10.35 44.94
C ASP A 556 -22.71 -10.10 44.16
N THR A 557 -22.22 -8.86 44.16
CA THR A 557 -20.95 -8.44 43.55
C THR A 557 -19.78 -9.10 44.26
N TYR A 558 -19.82 -9.21 45.58
CA TYR A 558 -18.84 -9.96 46.35
C TYR A 558 -18.83 -11.45 45.97
N VAL A 559 -20.00 -12.09 45.86
CA VAL A 559 -20.11 -13.49 45.40
C VAL A 559 -19.62 -13.65 43.96
N GLN A 560 -20.02 -12.77 43.06
CA GLN A 560 -19.60 -12.78 41.66
C GLN A 560 -18.10 -12.61 41.51
N PHE A 561 -17.47 -11.76 42.32
CA PHE A 561 -16.02 -11.61 42.38
C PHE A 561 -15.33 -12.95 42.71
N GLN A 562 -15.80 -13.67 43.74
CA GLN A 562 -15.25 -14.98 44.10
C GLN A 562 -15.39 -15.99 42.94
N VAL A 563 -16.58 -16.06 42.33
CA VAL A 563 -16.85 -16.96 41.20
C VAL A 563 -15.97 -16.63 39.99
N THR A 564 -15.83 -15.35 39.65
CA THR A 564 -15.04 -14.92 38.48
C THR A 564 -13.55 -15.15 38.70
N SER A 565 -13.04 -14.91 39.92
CA SER A 565 -11.64 -15.21 40.28
C SER A 565 -11.36 -16.72 40.18
N ALA A 566 -12.30 -17.57 40.62
CA ALA A 566 -12.18 -19.02 40.51
C ALA A 566 -12.21 -19.52 39.06
N ASP A 567 -13.13 -19.00 38.22
CA ASP A 567 -13.25 -19.37 36.81
C ASP A 567 -11.96 -19.07 36.02
N VAL A 568 -11.36 -17.89 36.23
CA VAL A 568 -10.10 -17.51 35.57
C VAL A 568 -8.94 -18.43 35.94
N LYS A 569 -8.87 -18.85 37.22
CA LYS A 569 -7.85 -19.80 37.70
C LYS A 569 -7.97 -21.17 37.03
N ILE A 570 -9.20 -21.64 36.83
CA ILE A 570 -9.47 -22.89 36.12
C ILE A 570 -9.04 -22.76 34.66
N LYS A 571 -9.49 -21.70 33.96
CA LYS A 571 -9.19 -21.48 32.53
C LYS A 571 -7.70 -21.41 32.21
N ILE A 572 -6.91 -20.67 33.00
CA ILE A 572 -5.46 -20.60 32.76
C ILE A 572 -4.77 -21.93 33.07
N GLY A 573 -5.26 -22.67 34.07
CA GLY A 573 -4.75 -24.01 34.41
C GLY A 573 -5.03 -25.01 33.30
N ASP A 574 -6.23 -25.00 32.75
CA ASP A 574 -6.62 -25.85 31.62
C ASP A 574 -5.81 -25.52 30.36
N LEU A 575 -5.60 -24.23 30.07
CA LEU A 575 -4.77 -23.80 28.94
C LEU A 575 -3.30 -24.20 29.08
N ASP A 576 -2.72 -24.05 30.27
CA ASP A 576 -1.35 -24.49 30.59
C ASP A 576 -1.20 -26.01 30.38
N ASN A 577 -2.17 -26.78 30.84
CA ASN A 577 -2.19 -28.23 30.65
C ASN A 577 -2.35 -28.60 29.16
N HIS A 578 -3.25 -27.93 28.42
CA HIS A 578 -3.43 -28.14 26.98
C HIS A 578 -2.14 -27.86 26.20
N PHE A 579 -1.51 -26.71 26.43
CA PHE A 579 -0.25 -26.35 25.76
C PHE A 579 0.87 -27.36 26.04
N ARG A 580 1.00 -27.82 27.29
CA ARG A 580 1.97 -28.87 27.65
C ARG A 580 1.66 -30.19 26.95
N ASN A 581 0.39 -30.56 26.79
CA ASN A 581 -0.01 -31.75 26.05
C ASN A 581 0.36 -31.64 24.56
N VAL A 582 0.07 -30.51 23.90
CA VAL A 582 0.41 -30.28 22.49
C VAL A 582 1.90 -30.44 22.22
N ILE A 583 2.76 -29.85 23.07
CA ILE A 583 4.22 -30.00 22.97
C ILE A 583 4.62 -31.46 23.16
N ASN A 584 4.13 -32.11 24.23
CA ASN A 584 4.49 -33.48 24.55
C ASN A 584 4.09 -34.44 23.42
N GLU A 585 2.88 -34.30 22.86
CA GLU A 585 2.42 -35.11 21.74
C GLU A 585 3.30 -34.94 20.49
N HIS A 586 3.75 -33.71 20.19
CA HIS A 586 4.58 -33.47 19.02
C HIS A 586 5.97 -34.06 19.20
N GLU A 587 6.58 -33.86 20.37
CA GLU A 587 7.89 -34.42 20.68
C GLU A 587 7.84 -35.95 20.78
N THR A 588 6.77 -36.54 21.33
CA THR A 588 6.57 -37.99 21.31
C THR A 588 6.45 -38.50 19.87
N TYR A 589 5.69 -37.82 19.00
CA TYR A 589 5.61 -38.18 17.58
C TYR A 589 6.99 -38.08 16.89
N ARG A 590 7.70 -36.98 17.09
CA ARG A 590 9.04 -36.72 16.54
C ARG A 590 10.06 -37.78 16.97
N ASN A 591 10.05 -38.14 18.25
CA ASN A 591 10.93 -39.17 18.82
C ASN A 591 10.58 -40.57 18.31
N ASN A 592 9.29 -40.93 18.30
CA ASN A 592 8.84 -42.25 17.83
C ASN A 592 9.16 -42.49 16.35
N ASN A 593 9.16 -41.44 15.52
CA ASN A 593 9.45 -41.52 14.09
C ASN A 593 10.89 -41.14 13.73
N SER A 594 11.76 -40.85 14.73
CA SER A 594 13.12 -40.35 14.52
C SER A 594 13.21 -39.16 13.55
N ALA A 595 12.16 -38.32 13.50
CA ALA A 595 11.99 -37.25 12.53
C ALA A 595 12.69 -35.96 12.99
N THR A 596 14.02 -35.98 13.09
CA THR A 596 14.81 -34.85 13.62
C THR A 596 14.66 -33.55 12.84
N HIS A 597 14.24 -33.65 11.57
CA HIS A 597 13.97 -32.54 10.66
C HIS A 597 12.65 -31.80 10.95
N LEU A 598 11.70 -32.42 11.67
CA LEU A 598 10.48 -31.74 12.12
C LEU A 598 10.80 -30.73 13.21
N THR A 599 9.97 -29.70 13.29
CA THR A 599 10.14 -28.59 14.20
C THR A 599 10.25 -29.06 15.65
N ASN A 600 11.23 -28.52 16.38
CA ASN A 600 11.31 -28.72 17.83
C ASN A 600 10.22 -27.87 18.51
N ALA A 601 9.16 -28.53 18.96
CA ALA A 601 7.99 -27.88 19.55
C ALA A 601 8.34 -27.19 20.88
N LYS A 602 9.36 -27.68 21.62
CA LYS A 602 9.84 -27.03 22.85
C LYS A 602 10.53 -25.70 22.58
N GLU A 603 11.38 -25.64 21.56
CA GLU A 603 12.10 -24.41 21.17
C GLU A 603 11.15 -23.40 20.53
N LYS A 604 10.33 -23.81 19.56
CA LYS A 604 9.37 -22.92 18.90
C LYS A 604 8.30 -22.40 19.87
N GLY A 605 7.90 -23.22 20.84
CA GLY A 605 6.94 -22.87 21.89
C GLY A 605 7.53 -22.05 23.04
N GLU A 606 8.83 -21.79 23.11
CA GLU A 606 9.48 -21.17 24.28
C GLU A 606 8.92 -19.77 24.58
N ALA A 607 8.71 -18.94 23.55
CA ALA A 607 8.12 -17.62 23.71
C ALA A 607 6.69 -17.67 24.29
N LEU A 608 5.86 -18.62 23.82
CA LEU A 608 4.51 -18.85 24.34
C LEU A 608 4.54 -19.39 25.77
N SER A 609 5.49 -20.26 26.09
CA SER A 609 5.71 -20.79 27.44
C SER A 609 6.06 -19.67 28.44
N VAL A 610 6.94 -18.75 28.04
CA VAL A 610 7.29 -17.57 28.83
C VAL A 610 6.09 -16.64 29.00
N GLU A 611 5.33 -16.38 27.94
CA GLU A 611 4.11 -15.56 27.99
C GLU A 611 3.06 -16.15 28.96
N LEU A 612 2.87 -17.47 28.91
CA LEU A 612 1.92 -18.19 29.76
C LEU A 612 2.38 -18.26 31.22
N SER A 613 3.67 -18.47 31.47
CA SER A 613 4.29 -18.40 32.81
C SER A 613 4.17 -17.00 33.43
N ASN A 614 4.45 -15.95 32.65
CA ASN A 614 4.29 -14.57 33.10
C ASN A 614 2.83 -14.26 33.45
N THR A 615 1.90 -14.71 32.62
CA THR A 615 0.46 -14.53 32.87
C THR A 615 0.03 -15.24 34.15
N LYS A 616 0.50 -16.47 34.38
CA LYS A 616 0.29 -17.18 35.64
C LYS A 616 0.85 -16.44 36.85
N GLY A 617 2.05 -15.86 36.73
CA GLY A 617 2.66 -15.02 37.77
C GLY A 617 1.82 -13.78 38.11
N LYS A 618 1.24 -13.10 37.11
CA LYS A 618 0.29 -11.98 37.32
C LYS A 618 -0.95 -12.44 38.09
N LEU A 619 -1.46 -13.63 37.79
CA LEU A 619 -2.63 -14.20 38.46
C LEU A 619 -2.34 -14.58 39.92
N ASP A 620 -1.14 -15.09 40.20
CA ASP A 620 -0.69 -15.40 41.55
C ASP A 620 -0.56 -14.13 42.42
N GLU A 621 -0.06 -13.03 41.84
CA GLU A 621 -0.01 -11.74 42.52
C GLU A 621 -1.41 -11.19 42.81
N ALA A 622 -2.32 -11.24 41.83
CA ALA A 622 -3.72 -10.88 42.03
C ALA A 622 -4.38 -11.73 43.12
N SER A 623 -4.06 -13.02 43.18
CA SER A 623 -4.57 -13.93 44.22
C SER A 623 -4.09 -13.58 45.64
N LYS A 624 -2.89 -13.03 45.79
CA LYS A 624 -2.39 -12.52 47.09
C LYS A 624 -3.18 -11.29 47.53
N ILE A 625 -3.51 -10.40 46.60
CA ILE A 625 -4.33 -9.21 46.86
C ILE A 625 -5.75 -9.62 47.25
N ASP A 626 -6.35 -10.58 46.53
CA ASP A 626 -7.65 -11.16 46.87
C ASP A 626 -7.68 -11.73 48.30
N ALA A 627 -6.62 -12.45 48.68
CA ALA A 627 -6.50 -13.01 50.03
C ALA A 627 -6.46 -11.91 51.12
N MET A 628 -5.78 -10.79 50.86
CA MET A 628 -5.74 -9.63 51.78
C MET A 628 -7.11 -8.94 51.89
N ILE A 629 -7.85 -8.83 50.79
CA ILE A 629 -9.20 -8.25 50.77
C ILE A 629 -10.16 -9.16 51.57
N ASN A 630 -10.08 -10.47 51.34
CA ASN A 630 -10.92 -11.46 52.01
C ASN A 630 -10.61 -11.61 53.50
N SER A 631 -9.36 -11.40 53.95
CA SER A 631 -9.02 -11.45 55.38
C SER A 631 -9.57 -10.26 56.18
N ASN A 632 -9.75 -9.11 55.53
CA ASN A 632 -10.17 -7.85 56.16
C ASN A 632 -11.68 -7.61 56.13
N ILE A 633 -12.44 -8.38 55.35
CA ILE A 633 -13.88 -8.16 55.15
C ILE A 633 -14.63 -9.46 55.46
N LYS A 634 -15.38 -9.47 56.57
CA LYS A 634 -16.33 -10.54 56.86
C LYS A 634 -17.66 -10.22 56.19
N TYR A 635 -18.29 -11.20 55.56
CA TYR A 635 -19.62 -11.06 54.95
C TYR A 635 -20.66 -10.43 55.91
N GLN A 636 -20.57 -10.76 57.21
CA GLN A 636 -21.42 -10.21 58.27
C GLN A 636 -21.25 -8.70 58.49
N ASP A 637 -20.03 -8.15 58.41
CA ASP A 637 -19.75 -6.71 58.52
C ASP A 637 -20.28 -5.95 57.29
N LEU A 638 -20.10 -6.54 56.11
CA LEU A 638 -20.64 -6.00 54.86
C LEU A 638 -22.18 -5.99 54.85
N GLN A 639 -22.81 -7.03 55.43
CA GLN A 639 -24.25 -7.15 55.61
C GLN A 639 -24.79 -6.07 56.57
N GLU A 640 -24.10 -5.79 57.67
CA GLU A 640 -24.48 -4.76 58.65
C GLU A 640 -24.37 -3.34 58.07
N LYS A 641 -23.28 -3.05 57.35
CA LYS A 641 -23.06 -1.77 56.65
C LYS A 641 -24.09 -1.56 55.53
N SER A 642 -24.39 -2.62 54.76
CA SER A 642 -25.44 -2.61 53.73
C SER A 642 -26.81 -2.34 54.35
N ARG A 643 -27.15 -3.04 55.45
CA ARG A 643 -28.42 -2.83 56.18
C ARG A 643 -28.56 -1.38 56.67
N THR A 644 -27.50 -0.80 57.20
CA THR A 644 -27.46 0.60 57.67
C THR A 644 -27.72 1.60 56.54
N ILE A 645 -27.12 1.38 55.36
CA ILE A 645 -27.34 2.25 54.20
C ILE A 645 -28.71 2.05 53.59
N MET A 646 -29.32 0.88 53.73
CA MET A 646 -30.64 0.54 53.19
C MET A 646 -31.82 0.87 54.11
N MET A 647 -31.59 1.35 55.35
CA MET A 647 -32.65 1.77 56.29
C MET A 647 -33.64 2.78 55.69
N ASP A 648 -34.91 2.76 56.10
CA ASP A 648 -35.87 3.73 55.58
C ASP A 648 -35.59 5.14 56.09
N LYS A 649 -36.00 6.15 55.31
CA LYS A 649 -35.74 7.56 55.63
C LYS A 649 -36.26 7.91 57.04
N SER A 650 -37.46 7.44 57.37
CA SER A 650 -38.10 7.61 58.67
C SER A 650 -37.30 7.01 59.83
N GLU A 651 -36.60 5.90 59.62
CA GLU A 651 -35.76 5.27 60.65
C GLU A 651 -34.43 6.01 60.85
N LEU A 652 -33.88 6.58 59.78
CA LEU A 652 -32.69 7.44 59.85
C LEU A 652 -33.03 8.81 60.43
N ASP A 653 -34.21 9.37 60.14
CA ASP A 653 -34.69 10.65 60.65
C ASP A 653 -34.74 10.66 62.20
N LEU A 654 -35.12 9.53 62.83
CA LEU A 654 -35.13 9.35 64.28
C LEU A 654 -33.74 9.49 64.94
N LYS A 655 -32.65 9.37 64.17
CA LYS A 655 -31.27 9.49 64.66
C LYS A 655 -30.74 10.93 64.59
N PHE A 656 -31.52 11.89 64.07
CA PHE A 656 -31.11 13.29 63.90
C PHE A 656 -32.13 14.26 64.54
N PRO A 657 -31.85 14.82 65.74
CA PRO A 657 -32.74 15.77 66.41
C PRO A 657 -32.92 17.10 65.64
N SER A 658 -34.05 17.77 65.83
CA SER A 658 -34.40 19.05 65.20
C SER A 658 -33.70 20.26 65.85
N MET A 659 -33.36 21.25 65.02
CA MET A 659 -32.88 22.56 65.47
C MET A 659 -34.05 23.45 65.92
N THR A 660 -33.80 24.46 66.77
CA THR A 660 -34.85 25.41 67.17
C THR A 660 -35.08 26.49 66.10
N GLN A 661 -36.29 27.04 66.02
CA GLN A 661 -36.71 27.98 64.97
C GLN A 661 -35.90 29.29 64.97
N GLU A 662 -35.38 29.72 66.13
CA GLU A 662 -34.52 30.91 66.29
C GLU A 662 -33.10 30.74 65.69
N GLU A 663 -32.61 29.50 65.58
CA GLU A 663 -31.25 29.21 65.07
C GLU A 663 -31.20 29.23 63.52
N SER A 664 -32.32 28.94 62.85
CA SER A 664 -32.43 28.85 61.37
C SER A 664 -32.51 30.21 60.69
N GLU A 665 -33.23 31.16 61.29
CA GLU A 665 -33.41 32.50 60.73
C GLU A 665 -32.15 33.38 60.84
N ARG A 666 -31.25 33.08 61.80
CA ARG A 666 -30.01 33.84 62.03
C ARG A 666 -28.94 33.69 60.95
N CYS A 667 -28.94 32.63 60.13
CA CYS A 667 -27.81 32.27 59.26
C CYS A 667 -28.12 32.24 57.75
N ASN A 668 -29.30 32.72 57.32
CA ASN A 668 -29.71 32.78 55.89
C ASN A 668 -29.41 31.48 55.10
N PHE A 669 -29.70 30.34 55.73
CA PHE A 669 -29.30 29.00 55.32
C PHE A 669 -29.71 28.62 53.89
N LYS A 670 -30.89 29.04 53.43
CA LYS A 670 -31.40 28.75 52.07
C LYS A 670 -30.54 29.33 50.96
N LYS A 671 -29.96 30.51 51.16
CA LYS A 671 -29.08 31.15 50.17
C LYS A 671 -27.73 30.45 50.11
N MET A 672 -27.20 30.05 51.26
CA MET A 672 -25.96 29.28 51.36
C MET A 672 -26.05 27.95 50.63
N LEU A 673 -27.14 27.19 50.81
CA LEU A 673 -27.33 25.89 50.17
C LEU A 673 -27.30 25.98 48.62
N ARG A 674 -27.97 27.00 48.05
CA ARG A 674 -27.97 27.22 46.59
C ARG A 674 -26.59 27.55 46.03
N LEU A 675 -25.79 28.33 46.76
CA LEU A 675 -24.43 28.66 46.35
C LEU A 675 -23.52 27.43 46.45
N PHE A 676 -23.73 26.56 47.46
CA PHE A 676 -23.02 25.29 47.60
C PHE A 676 -23.33 24.33 46.44
N ASP A 677 -24.61 24.15 46.07
CA ASP A 677 -25.01 23.30 44.94
C ASP A 677 -24.33 23.75 43.63
N CYS A 678 -24.21 25.07 43.42
CA CYS A 678 -23.48 25.63 42.28
C CYS A 678 -21.97 25.30 42.33
N ILE A 679 -21.33 25.40 43.50
CA ILE A 679 -19.90 25.05 43.67
C ILE A 679 -19.68 23.55 43.45
N GLU A 680 -20.58 22.70 43.96
CA GLU A 680 -20.52 21.25 43.81
C GLU A 680 -20.65 20.82 42.33
N TYR A 681 -21.52 21.49 41.57
CA TYR A 681 -21.63 21.30 40.12
C TYR A 681 -20.28 21.56 39.42
N PHE A 682 -19.61 22.67 39.73
CA PHE A 682 -18.31 22.97 39.14
C PHE A 682 -17.22 21.97 39.55
N SER A 683 -17.23 21.49 40.79
CA SER A 683 -16.25 20.52 41.29
C SER A 683 -16.41 19.12 40.65
N ASN A 684 -17.64 18.67 40.41
CA ASN A 684 -17.89 17.27 40.06
C ASN A 684 -18.20 17.03 38.58
N THR A 685 -18.62 18.07 37.85
CA THR A 685 -19.17 17.97 36.50
C THR A 685 -18.36 18.70 35.44
N LEU A 686 -17.71 19.83 35.77
CA LEU A 686 -16.99 20.68 34.80
C LEU A 686 -15.91 19.91 34.03
N GLY A 687 -14.99 19.23 34.73
CA GLY A 687 -13.90 18.49 34.08
C GLY A 687 -14.38 17.36 33.16
N LYS A 688 -15.46 16.67 33.55
CA LYS A 688 -16.08 15.60 32.74
C LYS A 688 -16.74 16.17 31.48
N GLN A 689 -17.41 17.31 31.59
CA GLN A 689 -18.07 17.94 30.45
C GLN A 689 -17.06 18.50 29.45
N ILE A 690 -16.02 19.20 29.93
CA ILE A 690 -14.96 19.72 29.04
C ILE A 690 -14.23 18.59 28.32
N ARG A 691 -13.98 17.46 28.99
CA ARG A 691 -13.39 16.28 28.33
C ARG A 691 -14.27 15.75 27.21
N LYS A 692 -15.57 15.55 27.47
CA LYS A 692 -16.52 15.08 26.44
C LYS A 692 -16.61 16.04 25.26
N ASP A 693 -16.65 17.34 25.55
CA ASP A 693 -16.72 18.37 24.51
C ASP A 693 -15.41 18.43 23.69
N PHE A 694 -14.24 18.23 24.32
CA PHE A 694 -12.95 18.11 23.63
C PHE A 694 -12.92 16.91 22.68
N GLU A 695 -13.32 15.73 23.17
CA GLU A 695 -13.40 14.50 22.37
C GLU A 695 -14.36 14.70 21.18
N MET A 696 -15.55 15.27 21.42
CA MET A 696 -16.52 15.57 20.36
C MET A 696 -15.98 16.56 19.31
N LEU A 697 -15.31 17.63 19.71
CA LEU A 697 -14.75 18.63 18.79
C LEU A 697 -13.58 18.06 17.97
N ARG A 698 -12.79 17.15 18.56
CA ARG A 698 -11.73 16.42 17.86
C ARG A 698 -12.31 15.51 16.78
N ASP A 699 -13.42 14.82 17.06
CA ASP A 699 -14.11 13.98 16.09
C ASP A 699 -14.79 14.81 14.99
N GLN A 700 -15.45 15.92 15.34
CA GLN A 700 -16.06 16.87 14.40
C GLN A 700 -15.05 17.57 13.48
N ALA A 701 -13.77 17.64 13.88
CA ALA A 701 -12.72 18.17 13.01
C ALA A 701 -12.59 17.35 11.72
N ASP A 702 -12.98 16.07 11.75
CA ASP A 702 -13.01 15.14 10.61
C ASP A 702 -11.72 15.16 9.79
N LEU A 703 -10.59 15.30 10.50
CA LEU A 703 -9.31 15.63 9.89
C LEU A 703 -8.81 14.45 9.04
N ILE A 704 -9.07 13.22 9.46
CA ILE A 704 -8.69 12.01 8.72
C ILE A 704 -9.30 12.00 7.32
N ASN A 705 -10.60 12.29 7.19
CA ASN A 705 -11.26 12.31 5.88
C ASN A 705 -10.79 13.47 5.02
N LYS A 706 -10.58 14.65 5.61
CA LYS A 706 -10.02 15.82 4.90
C LYS A 706 -8.60 15.57 4.39
N LEU A 707 -7.75 14.92 5.20
CA LEU A 707 -6.41 14.52 4.79
C LEU A 707 -6.46 13.45 3.68
N ALA A 708 -7.38 12.49 3.77
CA ALA A 708 -7.58 11.47 2.74
C ALA A 708 -8.09 12.06 1.40
N GLU A 709 -8.89 13.11 1.41
CA GLU A 709 -9.32 13.83 0.20
C GLU A 709 -8.17 14.57 -0.47
N ILE A 710 -7.31 15.23 0.31
CA ILE A 710 -6.10 15.89 -0.21
C ILE A 710 -5.16 14.88 -0.87
N ASP A 711 -4.97 13.70 -0.24
CA ASP A 711 -4.17 12.60 -0.78
C ASP A 711 -4.73 12.05 -2.11
N LYS A 712 -6.06 12.04 -2.31
CA LYS A 712 -6.68 11.60 -3.57
C LYS A 712 -6.37 12.52 -4.75
N LEU A 713 -6.26 13.82 -4.49
CA LEU A 713 -6.11 14.89 -5.48
C LEU A 713 -4.66 15.15 -5.88
N THR A 714 -3.69 14.88 -5.02
CA THR A 714 -2.29 15.36 -5.14
C THR A 714 -1.30 14.31 -5.62
N LEU A 715 -1.67 13.47 -6.60
CA LEU A 715 -0.75 12.46 -7.13
C LEU A 715 0.56 13.05 -7.71
N GLY A 716 0.70 14.36 -7.91
CA GLY A 716 1.90 14.99 -8.50
C GLY A 716 2.18 16.46 -8.21
N SER A 717 1.71 17.02 -7.08
CA SER A 717 2.10 18.40 -6.68
C SER A 717 2.67 18.41 -5.26
N SER A 718 3.77 19.14 -5.08
CA SER A 718 4.47 19.33 -3.80
C SER A 718 3.74 20.24 -2.80
N ASP A 719 2.81 21.06 -3.27
CA ASP A 719 2.10 22.03 -2.44
C ASP A 719 0.81 21.44 -1.88
N THR A 720 0.93 20.80 -0.72
CA THR A 720 -0.22 20.33 0.08
C THR A 720 -0.38 21.20 1.32
N ASN A 721 -1.50 21.89 1.42
CA ASN A 721 -1.83 22.80 2.52
C ASN A 721 -2.31 22.05 3.79
N TYR A 722 -1.57 21.03 4.24
CA TYR A 722 -1.92 20.27 5.45
C TYR A 722 -1.96 21.17 6.69
N ASP A 723 -1.02 22.11 6.79
CA ASP A 723 -0.85 22.96 7.95
C ASP A 723 -2.03 23.91 8.20
N ALA A 724 -2.66 24.47 7.15
CA ALA A 724 -3.83 25.33 7.35
C ALA A 724 -5.05 24.55 7.87
N HIS A 725 -5.22 23.29 7.46
CA HIS A 725 -6.31 22.45 7.94
C HIS A 725 -6.10 22.05 9.40
N ILE A 726 -4.87 21.68 9.78
CA ILE A 726 -4.49 21.40 11.17
C ILE A 726 -4.70 22.64 12.04
N LYS A 727 -4.19 23.80 11.60
CA LYS A 727 -4.31 25.06 12.34
C LYS A 727 -5.76 25.45 12.57
N ARG A 728 -6.61 25.40 11.55
CA ARG A 728 -8.04 25.73 11.66
C ARG A 728 -8.77 24.78 12.62
N ALA A 729 -8.43 23.48 12.62
CA ALA A 729 -9.00 22.51 13.54
C ALA A 729 -8.60 22.81 15.00
N LEU A 730 -7.33 23.10 15.25
CA LEU A 730 -6.82 23.45 16.57
C LEU A 730 -7.41 24.77 17.09
N GLU A 731 -7.50 25.80 16.25
CA GLU A 731 -8.10 27.09 16.62
C GLU A 731 -9.58 26.95 17.02
N ASN A 732 -10.34 26.09 16.32
CA ASN A 732 -11.74 25.81 16.67
C ASN A 732 -11.87 25.08 18.01
N ILE A 733 -10.99 24.10 18.28
CA ILE A 733 -10.97 23.38 19.56
C ILE A 733 -10.59 24.34 20.69
N GLU A 734 -9.52 25.12 20.50
CA GLU A 734 -9.00 26.05 21.50
C GLU A 734 -10.04 27.10 21.89
N LYS A 735 -10.67 27.75 20.91
CA LYS A 735 -11.67 28.80 21.16
C LYS A 735 -12.86 28.30 21.99
N ASN A 736 -13.46 27.18 21.59
CA ASN A 736 -14.67 26.66 22.26
C ASN A 736 -14.42 26.19 23.70
N ILE A 737 -13.19 25.78 24.02
CA ILE A 737 -12.86 25.22 25.33
C ILE A 737 -12.37 26.32 26.28
N ILE A 738 -11.54 27.24 25.80
CA ILE A 738 -11.07 28.38 26.59
C ILE A 738 -12.26 29.23 27.07
N ASP A 739 -13.25 29.48 26.20
CA ASP A 739 -14.43 30.27 26.57
C ASP A 739 -15.21 29.63 27.74
N LYS A 740 -15.33 28.30 27.76
CA LYS A 740 -15.98 27.55 28.85
C LYS A 740 -15.19 27.61 30.15
N VAL A 741 -13.87 27.48 30.10
CA VAL A 741 -12.98 27.59 31.28
C VAL A 741 -13.04 29.01 31.87
N ASN A 742 -13.00 30.03 31.01
CA ASN A 742 -13.09 31.43 31.44
C ASN A 742 -14.45 31.74 32.08
N TRP A 743 -15.54 31.25 31.51
CA TRP A 743 -16.87 31.37 32.10
C TRP A 743 -16.95 30.74 33.49
N ALA A 744 -16.39 29.53 33.67
CA ALA A 744 -16.36 28.85 34.96
C ALA A 744 -15.55 29.64 36.01
N ASN A 745 -14.35 30.12 35.65
CA ASN A 745 -13.52 30.96 36.52
C ASN A 745 -14.26 32.23 36.98
N ASN A 746 -14.82 32.99 36.04
CA ASN A 746 -15.54 34.24 36.34
C ASN A 746 -16.77 34.02 37.22
N THR A 747 -17.44 32.88 37.08
CA THR A 747 -18.61 32.53 37.89
C THR A 747 -18.18 32.18 39.32
N LEU A 748 -17.10 31.40 39.49
CA LEU A 748 -16.58 31.02 40.80
C LEU A 748 -15.98 32.20 41.57
N ASP A 749 -15.37 33.18 40.88
CA ASP A 749 -14.89 34.43 41.48
C ASP A 749 -15.99 35.23 42.19
N ARG A 750 -17.24 35.07 41.76
CA ARG A 750 -18.41 35.74 42.36
C ARG A 750 -19.03 34.90 43.48
N ILE A 751 -19.18 33.59 43.25
CA ILE A 751 -19.93 32.70 44.16
C ILE A 751 -19.13 32.35 45.42
N ILE A 752 -17.82 32.08 45.31
CA ILE A 752 -17.00 31.61 46.44
C ILE A 752 -16.94 32.65 47.58
N PRO A 753 -16.66 33.95 47.34
CA PRO A 753 -16.60 34.94 48.42
C PRO A 753 -17.95 35.12 49.14
N GLU A 754 -19.04 35.17 48.38
CA GLU A 754 -20.40 35.30 48.93
C GLU A 754 -20.78 34.10 49.81
N TYR A 755 -20.40 32.90 49.37
CA TYR A 755 -20.58 31.67 50.14
C TYR A 755 -19.78 31.65 51.44
N LEU A 756 -18.51 32.08 51.40
CA LEU A 756 -17.62 32.06 52.57
C LEU A 756 -18.08 32.98 53.70
N VAL A 757 -18.70 34.13 53.37
CA VAL A 757 -19.28 35.06 54.35
C VAL A 757 -20.47 34.41 55.05
N LEU A 758 -21.43 33.88 54.28
CA LEU A 758 -22.59 33.19 54.83
C LEU A 758 -22.19 32.00 55.72
N TYR A 759 -21.13 31.27 55.33
CA TYR A 759 -20.63 30.14 56.12
C TYR A 759 -20.00 30.56 57.47
N GLN A 760 -19.41 31.76 57.58
CA GLN A 760 -18.89 32.24 58.86
C GLN A 760 -20.00 32.47 59.88
N ASP A 761 -21.08 33.13 59.45
CA ASP A 761 -22.26 33.40 60.29
C ASP A 761 -22.88 32.08 60.80
N TYR A 762 -22.88 31.06 59.95
CA TYR A 762 -23.35 29.72 60.30
C TYR A 762 -22.45 28.98 61.31
N ASN A 763 -21.13 29.07 61.16
CA ASN A 763 -20.18 28.37 62.03
C ASN A 763 -20.21 28.91 63.48
N GLU A 764 -20.50 30.20 63.66
CA GLU A 764 -20.65 30.81 64.98
C GLU A 764 -21.87 30.23 65.71
N VAL A 765 -23.01 30.11 65.03
CA VAL A 765 -24.23 29.48 65.56
C VAL A 765 -24.03 27.99 65.83
N PHE A 766 -23.31 27.30 64.94
CA PHE A 766 -22.98 25.87 65.02
C PHE A 766 -22.19 25.48 66.28
N SER A 767 -21.21 26.30 66.68
CA SER A 767 -20.27 25.97 67.77
C SER A 767 -20.90 26.00 69.18
N ALA A 768 -22.06 26.65 69.35
CA ALA A 768 -22.70 26.89 70.64
C ALA A 768 -23.73 25.82 71.05
N SER A 769 -24.19 24.95 70.14
CA SER A 769 -25.35 24.06 70.36
C SER A 769 -24.98 22.62 70.76
N LYS A 770 -25.73 22.04 71.72
CA LYS A 770 -25.47 20.71 72.31
C LYS A 770 -26.08 19.55 71.51
N SER A 771 -27.25 19.73 70.88
CA SER A 771 -27.88 18.70 70.02
C SER A 771 -27.11 18.46 68.71
N VAL A 772 -26.34 19.46 68.29
CA VAL A 772 -25.48 19.44 67.11
C VAL A 772 -24.30 18.47 67.29
N LYS A 773 -23.78 18.31 68.52
CA LYS A 773 -22.65 17.39 68.82
C LYS A 773 -23.04 15.91 68.77
N GLU A 774 -24.26 15.56 69.18
CA GLU A 774 -24.80 14.19 69.02
C GLU A 774 -25.05 13.87 67.54
N SER A 775 -25.67 14.81 66.81
CA SER A 775 -25.88 14.70 65.36
C SER A 775 -24.56 14.57 64.59
N GLN A 776 -23.49 15.26 65.02
CA GLN A 776 -22.15 15.16 64.45
C GLN A 776 -21.55 13.74 64.56
N SER A 777 -21.78 13.04 65.67
CA SER A 777 -21.32 11.66 65.84
C SER A 777 -22.06 10.70 64.90
N ASN A 778 -23.37 10.90 64.72
CA ASN A 778 -24.19 10.11 63.80
C ASN A 778 -23.84 10.38 62.33
N VAL A 779 -23.59 11.64 61.94
CA VAL A 779 -23.09 11.99 60.60
C VAL A 779 -21.72 11.35 60.34
N LYS A 780 -20.80 11.41 61.31
CA LYS A 780 -19.46 10.82 61.17
C LYS A 780 -19.52 9.30 60.98
N TYR A 781 -20.36 8.62 61.75
CA TYR A 781 -20.59 7.18 61.60
C TYR A 781 -21.18 6.85 60.21
N LEU A 782 -22.26 7.54 59.80
CA LEU A 782 -22.91 7.31 58.51
C LEU A 782 -21.97 7.57 57.33
N LYS A 783 -21.16 8.64 57.39
CA LYS A 783 -20.14 8.95 56.38
C LYS A 783 -19.06 7.88 56.30
N SER A 784 -18.60 7.36 57.44
CA SER A 784 -17.64 6.24 57.48
C SER A 784 -18.25 5.02 56.79
N THR A 785 -19.49 4.67 57.12
CA THR A 785 -20.20 3.53 56.50
C THR A 785 -20.37 3.70 54.99
N ILE A 786 -20.76 4.90 54.53
CA ILE A 786 -20.88 5.23 53.10
C ILE A 786 -19.53 5.08 52.39
N CYS A 787 -18.46 5.62 52.99
CA CYS A 787 -17.11 5.56 52.43
C CYS A 787 -16.63 4.11 52.34
N ASP A 788 -16.75 3.35 53.42
CA ASP A 788 -16.30 1.97 53.52
C ASP A 788 -17.04 1.08 52.51
N ILE A 789 -18.38 1.15 52.45
CA ILE A 789 -19.15 0.33 51.51
C ILE A 789 -18.86 0.71 50.06
N SER A 790 -18.75 2.01 49.78
CA SER A 790 -18.52 2.49 48.42
C SER A 790 -17.13 2.11 47.93
N LYS A 791 -16.14 2.16 48.81
CA LYS A 791 -14.78 1.70 48.53
C LYS A 791 -14.77 0.20 48.26
N GLN A 792 -15.35 -0.59 49.15
CA GLN A 792 -15.42 -2.06 49.02
C GLN A 792 -16.17 -2.48 47.74
N ALA A 793 -17.34 -1.89 47.46
CA ALA A 793 -18.11 -2.17 46.25
C ALA A 793 -17.34 -1.82 44.96
N LYS A 794 -16.61 -0.70 44.96
CA LYS A 794 -15.75 -0.29 43.84
C LYS A 794 -14.56 -1.23 43.68
N ASP A 795 -13.93 -1.65 44.77
CA ASP A 795 -12.80 -2.58 44.75
C ASP A 795 -13.23 -3.94 44.19
N PHE A 796 -14.39 -4.49 44.62
CA PHE A 796 -14.94 -5.72 44.03
C PHE A 796 -15.26 -5.57 42.55
N SER A 797 -15.89 -4.46 42.15
CA SER A 797 -16.24 -4.21 40.75
C SER A 797 -15.01 -4.00 39.86
N ARG A 798 -13.97 -3.35 40.40
CA ARG A 798 -12.67 -3.18 39.74
C ARG A 798 -11.99 -4.54 39.55
N ASN A 799 -12.01 -5.40 40.57
CA ASN A 799 -11.45 -6.75 40.48
C ASN A 799 -12.22 -7.62 39.48
N ILE A 800 -13.56 -7.57 39.47
CA ILE A 800 -14.36 -8.27 38.44
C ILE A 800 -13.98 -7.78 37.03
N ARG A 801 -13.83 -6.47 36.84
CA ARG A 801 -13.40 -5.91 35.54
C ARG A 801 -11.99 -6.39 35.18
N PHE A 802 -11.06 -6.41 36.14
CA PHE A 802 -9.73 -6.96 35.96
C PHE A 802 -9.79 -8.41 35.49
N TYR A 803 -10.51 -9.30 36.21
CA TYR A 803 -10.63 -10.72 35.83
C TYR A 803 -11.33 -10.93 34.50
N LYS A 804 -12.33 -10.11 34.15
CA LYS A 804 -12.95 -10.15 32.81
C LYS A 804 -11.97 -9.73 31.70
N GLN A 805 -11.16 -8.71 31.94
CA GLN A 805 -10.13 -8.30 30.98
C GLN A 805 -9.02 -9.35 30.88
N PHE A 806 -8.63 -9.94 32.02
CA PHE A 806 -7.67 -11.02 32.10
C PHE A 806 -8.16 -12.29 31.38
N THR A 807 -9.47 -12.55 31.40
CA THR A 807 -10.08 -13.64 30.61
C THR A 807 -9.85 -13.42 29.11
N LYS A 808 -9.91 -12.18 28.62
CA LYS A 808 -9.60 -11.87 27.21
C LYS A 808 -8.12 -12.11 26.89
N GLU A 809 -7.21 -11.73 27.78
CA GLU A 809 -5.77 -12.01 27.64
C GLU A 809 -5.53 -13.53 27.56
N ILE A 810 -6.24 -14.34 28.37
CA ILE A 810 -6.19 -15.81 28.30
C ILE A 810 -6.77 -16.32 26.96
N GLU A 811 -7.88 -15.77 26.48
CA GLU A 811 -8.48 -16.16 25.19
C GLU A 811 -7.56 -15.83 24.00
N GLU A 812 -6.83 -14.71 24.05
CA GLU A 812 -5.83 -14.34 23.05
C GLU A 812 -4.64 -15.33 23.05
N ILE A 813 -4.12 -15.69 24.24
CA ILE A 813 -3.06 -16.69 24.35
C ILE A 813 -3.58 -18.06 23.88
N LYS A 814 -4.81 -18.42 24.21
CA LYS A 814 -5.46 -19.64 23.73
C LYS A 814 -5.50 -19.71 22.21
N ALA A 815 -5.90 -18.62 21.53
CA ALA A 815 -5.90 -18.57 20.06
C ALA A 815 -4.49 -18.76 19.47
N LYS A 816 -3.46 -18.19 20.11
CA LYS A 816 -2.06 -18.43 19.70
C LYS A 816 -1.64 -19.89 19.88
N VAL A 817 -2.06 -20.52 20.98
CA VAL A 817 -1.81 -21.95 21.24
C VAL A 817 -2.52 -22.84 20.22
N GLU A 818 -3.76 -22.53 19.86
CA GLU A 818 -4.51 -23.26 18.82
C GLU A 818 -3.86 -23.13 17.44
N ILE A 819 -3.40 -21.94 17.05
CA ILE A 819 -2.66 -21.74 15.79
C ILE A 819 -1.36 -22.55 15.82
N PHE A 820 -0.61 -22.48 16.92
CA PHE A 820 0.62 -23.25 17.10
C PHE A 820 0.36 -24.77 16.99
N GLU A 821 -0.72 -25.27 17.59
CA GLU A 821 -1.14 -26.66 17.48
C GLU A 821 -1.48 -27.05 16.03
N ILE A 822 -2.22 -26.21 15.30
CA ILE A 822 -2.58 -26.46 13.89
C ILE A 822 -1.32 -26.54 13.01
N GLU A 823 -0.37 -25.62 13.18
CA GLU A 823 0.89 -25.65 12.43
C GLU A 823 1.65 -26.96 12.68
N LEU A 824 1.74 -27.39 13.94
CA LEU A 824 2.38 -28.65 14.30
C LEU A 824 1.63 -29.88 13.78
N LEU A 825 0.31 -29.85 13.70
CA LEU A 825 -0.50 -30.92 13.12
C LEU A 825 -0.30 -31.03 11.61
N GLN A 826 -0.26 -29.89 10.89
CA GLN A 826 0.03 -29.85 9.46
C GLN A 826 1.42 -30.43 9.16
N GLU A 827 2.44 -30.09 9.95
CA GLU A 827 3.78 -30.69 9.80
C GLU A 827 3.76 -32.21 9.98
N ARG A 828 2.96 -32.73 10.93
CA ARG A 828 2.80 -34.19 11.10
C ARG A 828 2.06 -34.82 9.93
N GLU A 829 1.06 -34.16 9.36
CA GLU A 829 0.32 -34.63 8.18
C GLU A 829 1.22 -34.65 6.94
N ASP A 830 1.94 -33.57 6.66
CA ASP A 830 2.93 -33.50 5.58
C ASP A 830 4.00 -34.59 5.73
N HIS A 831 4.46 -34.84 6.96
CA HIS A 831 5.40 -35.92 7.24
C HIS A 831 4.78 -37.29 6.97
N ARG A 832 3.53 -37.52 7.38
CA ARG A 832 2.80 -38.77 7.08
C ARG A 832 2.65 -38.96 5.58
N GLU A 833 2.26 -37.92 4.84
CA GLU A 833 2.10 -37.97 3.39
C GLU A 833 3.42 -38.27 2.66
N ARG A 834 4.53 -37.65 3.10
CA ARG A 834 5.87 -37.91 2.55
C ARG A 834 6.42 -39.28 2.93
N SER A 835 6.16 -39.75 4.15
CA SER A 835 6.52 -41.12 4.59
C SER A 835 5.61 -42.20 4.00
N SER A 836 4.43 -41.82 3.49
CA SER A 836 3.52 -42.66 2.71
C SER A 836 3.71 -42.52 1.19
N SER A 837 4.69 -41.75 0.72
CA SER A 837 5.09 -41.81 -0.69
C SER A 837 5.79 -43.14 -0.97
N PRO A 838 5.46 -43.85 -2.07
CA PRO A 838 5.86 -45.22 -2.26
C PRO A 838 7.37 -45.28 -2.42
N THR A 839 8.05 -45.85 -1.43
CA THR A 839 9.38 -46.39 -1.61
C THR A 839 9.33 -47.36 -2.78
N GLN A 840 10.24 -47.17 -3.71
CA GLN A 840 10.48 -47.87 -4.96
C GLN A 840 10.75 -49.38 -4.74
N ASN A 841 9.73 -50.11 -4.27
CA ASN A 841 9.69 -51.57 -4.07
C ASN A 841 8.26 -52.11 -3.92
N ASP A 842 7.22 -51.37 -4.31
CA ASP A 842 5.90 -51.97 -4.50
C ASP A 842 5.94 -52.80 -5.78
N VAL A 843 5.81 -54.11 -5.61
CA VAL A 843 5.45 -55.05 -6.67
C VAL A 843 4.18 -54.50 -7.32
N PHE A 844 4.27 -54.00 -8.56
CA PHE A 844 3.11 -53.55 -9.30
C PHE A 844 2.08 -54.68 -9.32
N SER A 845 0.95 -54.51 -8.64
CA SER A 845 -0.13 -55.49 -8.71
C SER A 845 -0.69 -55.43 -10.11
N VAL A 846 -0.68 -56.56 -10.81
CA VAL A 846 -1.27 -56.68 -12.14
C VAL A 846 -2.75 -56.35 -12.05
N ASP A 847 -3.22 -55.48 -12.94
CA ASP A 847 -4.63 -55.11 -13.03
C ASP A 847 -5.43 -56.34 -13.50
N ASP A 848 -6.22 -56.92 -12.59
CA ASP A 848 -7.02 -58.12 -12.83
C ASP A 848 -8.03 -57.93 -13.98
N GLN A 849 -8.46 -56.70 -14.28
CA GLN A 849 -9.34 -56.40 -15.42
C GLN A 849 -8.59 -56.51 -16.76
N LEU A 850 -7.36 -56.02 -16.82
CA LEU A 850 -6.52 -56.12 -18.02
C LEU A 850 -6.04 -57.57 -18.22
N LEU A 851 -5.73 -58.27 -17.13
CA LEU A 851 -5.37 -59.68 -17.16
C LEU A 851 -6.53 -60.55 -17.67
N ALA A 852 -7.76 -60.26 -17.24
CA ALA A 852 -8.96 -60.91 -17.75
C ALA A 852 -9.22 -60.60 -19.23
N GLN A 853 -8.92 -59.37 -19.69
CA GLN A 853 -9.01 -59.01 -21.11
C GLN A 853 -8.02 -59.79 -21.97
N LEU A 854 -6.76 -59.91 -21.57
CA LEU A 854 -5.75 -60.69 -22.29
C LEU A 854 -6.08 -62.19 -22.31
N SER A 855 -6.59 -62.73 -21.21
CA SER A 855 -7.08 -64.10 -21.14
C SER A 855 -8.28 -64.33 -22.07
N PHE A 856 -9.22 -63.38 -22.13
CA PHE A 856 -10.35 -63.43 -23.07
C PHE A 856 -9.90 -63.37 -24.54
N MET A 857 -8.80 -62.67 -24.82
CA MET A 857 -8.17 -62.63 -26.15
C MET A 857 -7.37 -63.90 -26.49
N GLY A 858 -7.28 -64.86 -25.56
CA GLY A 858 -6.67 -66.18 -25.78
C GLY A 858 -5.18 -66.25 -25.42
N PHE A 859 -4.62 -65.24 -24.78
CA PHE A 859 -3.23 -65.26 -24.32
C PHE A 859 -3.09 -66.03 -23.00
N ASP A 860 -1.92 -66.66 -22.82
CA ASP A 860 -1.60 -67.40 -21.59
C ASP A 860 -1.58 -66.47 -20.37
N MET A 861 -2.23 -66.90 -19.28
CA MET A 861 -2.44 -66.10 -18.07
C MET A 861 -1.14 -65.74 -17.36
N GLU A 862 -0.17 -66.65 -17.29
CA GLU A 862 1.10 -66.39 -16.61
C GLU A 862 1.94 -65.40 -17.42
N LYS A 863 2.05 -65.61 -18.74
CA LYS A 863 2.76 -64.68 -19.63
C LYS A 863 2.10 -63.31 -19.70
N SER A 864 0.76 -63.25 -19.69
CA SER A 864 0.02 -61.99 -19.69
C SER A 864 0.25 -61.21 -18.40
N LYS A 865 0.35 -61.92 -17.27
CA LYS A 865 0.67 -61.32 -15.97
C LYS A 865 2.10 -60.77 -15.96
N GLU A 866 3.05 -61.52 -16.50
CA GLU A 866 4.44 -61.09 -16.64
C GLU A 866 4.56 -59.85 -17.55
N ALA A 867 3.94 -59.87 -18.74
CA ALA A 867 3.94 -58.76 -19.68
C ALA A 867 3.28 -57.49 -19.09
N LEU A 868 2.15 -57.63 -18.38
CA LEU A 868 1.51 -56.49 -17.70
C LEU A 868 2.36 -55.97 -16.53
N THR A 869 3.09 -56.84 -15.83
CA THR A 869 4.01 -56.42 -14.76
C THR A 869 5.19 -55.64 -15.34
N GLU A 870 5.81 -56.13 -16.42
CA GLU A 870 6.95 -55.48 -17.06
C GLU A 870 6.58 -54.17 -17.75
N GLN A 871 5.37 -54.09 -18.32
CA GLN A 871 4.87 -52.91 -19.03
C GLN A 871 3.99 -52.00 -18.17
N ASN A 872 4.06 -52.12 -16.83
CA ASN A 872 3.35 -51.27 -15.86
C ASN A 872 1.83 -51.16 -16.13
N ASN A 873 1.16 -52.30 -16.36
CA ASN A 873 -0.26 -52.42 -16.70
C ASN A 873 -0.67 -51.64 -17.97
N ASN A 874 0.25 -51.37 -18.89
CA ASN A 874 -0.08 -50.83 -20.21
C ASN A 874 -0.48 -51.96 -21.17
N LEU A 875 -1.78 -52.08 -21.46
CA LEU A 875 -2.34 -53.15 -22.28
C LEU A 875 -1.76 -53.21 -23.71
N GLU A 876 -1.51 -52.05 -24.34
CA GLU A 876 -1.06 -51.99 -25.74
C GLU A 876 0.39 -52.46 -25.87
N ALA A 877 1.25 -52.02 -24.95
CA ALA A 877 2.64 -52.48 -24.86
C ALA A 877 2.74 -53.96 -24.43
N ALA A 878 1.86 -54.42 -23.54
CA ALA A 878 1.80 -55.82 -23.13
C ALA A 878 1.33 -56.73 -24.27
N LEU A 879 0.35 -56.30 -25.08
CA LEU A 879 -0.08 -57.02 -26.29
C LEU A 879 1.04 -57.10 -27.33
N GLU A 880 1.77 -56.01 -27.54
CA GLU A 880 2.88 -55.96 -28.50
C GLU A 880 3.99 -56.92 -28.06
N TYR A 881 4.34 -56.91 -26.77
CA TYR A 881 5.30 -57.85 -26.18
C TYR A 881 4.85 -59.32 -26.34
N LEU A 882 3.60 -59.63 -26.00
CA LEU A 882 3.06 -60.99 -26.13
C LEU A 882 3.00 -61.47 -27.58
N MET A 883 2.67 -60.59 -28.53
CA MET A 883 2.65 -60.94 -29.96
C MET A 883 4.05 -61.08 -30.56
N THR A 884 5.07 -60.41 -30.00
CA THR A 884 6.47 -60.64 -30.40
C THR A 884 7.08 -61.90 -29.80
N CYS A 885 6.53 -62.39 -28.69
CA CYS A 885 6.99 -63.59 -27.98
C CYS A 885 6.17 -64.86 -28.28
N SER A 886 5.04 -64.75 -28.99
CA SER A 886 4.21 -65.85 -29.51
C SER A 886 4.59 -66.21 -30.94
#